data_AF-A0A9E2PDN2-F1
#
_entry.id   AF-A0A9E2PDN2-F1
#
_cell.length_a   1.000
_cell.length_b   1.000
_cell.length_c   1.000
_cell.angle_alpha   90.00
_cell.angle_beta   90.00
_cell.angle_gamma   90.00
#
_symmetry.space_group_name_H-M   'P 1'
#
loop_
_entity.id
_entity.type
_entity.pdbx_description
1 polymer ?
#
loop_
_entity_poly.entity_id
_entity_poly.type
_entity_poly.pdbx_seq_one_letter_code
_entity_poly.pdbx_strand_id
1 'polypeptide(L)'
;MNKTGIILLLAVLAILLNSGNICAETVEYQLTIEHGTVNFTGKKRPAMTINGGIPGPTLRFREGDQAVIHVHNKMDVATSVHWHGILLPNDQDGVPYLTYPPIAPNATFTYRFPLRHTGTYWYHSHSGLQEQQGVYGSIAIEPKRDRYSGIRDEVILLSDWSDESPHEIMRTLKRGSEWYAYKKGSSQSVLGAAKAGVLGNFFKRELTRMPPMDIADVAYDRFLANGKSETYIIAKPGQRLRLRLIDGSATTYFFVEFAGGPVKIISSDGIDVQPFNEDRFLIAVAETYDLLVTVPQGGSYELRATAHDGSGYASVWIGQGQKHPASDVPKPDLYALMGGMTLRSVMALTPAGSMGMPDWKIDAGMFDQPGMNMDDMDMGGMDHGQSENGMAKPINMKVNTSPRGGMNMEMVPNNSAGAMVGMDHPGGDSEKMAGMSHEPDSKVATDGHSMGNMETAVDGMDPRRPWPVYSKLRSLKPTTIAESKPRRDIRLTLDGNMNRYVWLINNKALHEQDKIIVRKGEVARFILINRTMMHHPMHLHGHFFRVINGQGDYSPLKHTVNVAPMSTTVIEFDANDKGDWFFHCHLLYHMHSGMARIVHYDDFQPSPEVVVIRHNLLEDPWYISTIGAGMSHMTEGNVTLSNTRNIFNAYWKAGWQNVGETDYEFNLTYDFSFNSFSSVFAGAQITNDELGDRGIFGARYVLPLLIQATAWVDTEGEFRIAAAKELPLTSRLSAFGEVEYDTRTEWEWQVGASFMINKNFGLIGTYHSEFGVGGGLSFSF
;
A
#
# COMPACT_ATOMS: atom_id res chain seq x y z
N MET A 1 -61.17 28.61 33.80
CA MET A 1 -60.46 28.44 32.51
C MET A 1 -61.44 27.91 31.47
N ASN A 2 -61.59 28.59 30.34
CA ASN A 2 -62.47 28.12 29.24
C ASN A 2 -61.90 26.85 28.59
N LYS A 3 -62.79 25.98 28.06
CA LYS A 3 -62.44 24.70 27.40
C LYS A 3 -61.31 24.85 26.36
N THR A 4 -61.27 25.97 25.65
CA THR A 4 -60.23 26.33 24.68
C THR A 4 -58.84 26.46 25.30
N GLY A 5 -58.73 26.98 26.52
CA GLY A 5 -57.46 27.12 27.24
C GLY A 5 -56.91 25.79 27.76
N ILE A 6 -57.79 24.84 28.11
CA ILE A 6 -57.39 23.49 28.53
C ILE A 6 -56.89 22.67 27.33
N ILE A 7 -57.54 22.80 26.16
CA ILE A 7 -57.11 22.14 24.92
C ILE A 7 -55.76 22.69 24.45
N LEU A 8 -55.55 24.00 24.53
CA LEU A 8 -54.26 24.61 24.16
C LEU A 8 -53.14 24.19 25.12
N LEU A 9 -53.42 24.13 26.43
CA LEU A 9 -52.46 23.68 27.44
C LEU A 9 -52.10 22.20 27.25
N LEU A 10 -53.08 21.34 26.95
CA LEU A 10 -52.86 19.92 26.66
C LEU A 10 -52.14 19.70 25.33
N ALA A 11 -52.38 20.53 24.30
CA ALA A 11 -51.65 20.48 23.04
C ALA A 11 -50.18 20.92 23.22
N VAL A 12 -49.93 21.97 24.01
CA VAL A 12 -48.57 22.41 24.36
C VAL A 12 -47.85 21.38 25.25
N LEU A 13 -48.55 20.78 26.22
CA LEU A 13 -47.99 19.67 27.01
C LEU A 13 -47.71 18.44 26.15
N ALA A 14 -48.58 18.11 25.19
CA ALA A 14 -48.37 17.00 24.26
C ALA A 14 -47.21 17.27 23.30
N ILE A 15 -46.97 18.52 22.89
CA ILE A 15 -45.79 18.92 22.10
C ILE A 15 -44.52 18.87 22.94
N LEU A 16 -44.58 19.24 24.23
CA LEU A 16 -43.46 19.15 25.18
C LEU A 16 -43.19 17.71 25.67
N LEU A 17 -44.19 16.82 25.64
CA LEU A 17 -44.07 15.39 25.98
C LEU A 17 -43.72 14.52 24.77
N ASN A 18 -43.95 14.99 23.53
CA ASN A 18 -43.50 14.35 22.27
C ASN A 18 -42.22 14.95 21.67
N SER A 19 -41.62 15.97 22.29
CA SER A 19 -40.22 16.30 22.05
C SER A 19 -39.35 15.25 22.71
N GLY A 20 -39.34 14.03 22.17
CA GLY A 20 -38.34 13.02 22.53
C GLY A 20 -36.97 13.67 22.41
N ASN A 21 -36.21 13.66 23.51
CA ASN A 21 -34.96 14.37 23.69
C ASN A 21 -34.07 14.33 22.43
N ILE A 22 -34.07 15.43 21.66
CA ILE A 22 -33.05 15.72 20.65
C ILE A 22 -32.06 16.68 21.31
N CYS A 23 -31.30 16.17 22.28
CA CYS A 23 -30.09 16.84 22.75
C CYS A 23 -28.90 16.02 22.28
N ALA A 24 -27.82 16.71 21.89
CA ALA A 24 -26.51 16.11 21.75
C ALA A 24 -26.16 15.40 23.06
N GLU A 25 -25.99 14.08 23.04
CA GLU A 25 -25.60 13.32 24.23
C GLU A 25 -24.07 13.36 24.36
N THR A 26 -23.57 13.40 25.59
CA THR A 26 -22.14 13.14 25.82
C THR A 26 -21.97 11.64 25.97
N VAL A 27 -21.34 11.01 24.97
CA VAL A 27 -21.07 9.58 24.98
C VAL A 27 -19.63 9.36 25.38
N GLU A 28 -19.44 8.65 26.49
CA GLU A 28 -18.14 8.47 27.12
C GLU A 28 -17.62 7.03 26.98
N TYR A 29 -16.35 6.88 26.62
CA TYR A 29 -15.64 5.61 26.54
C TYR A 29 -14.33 5.64 27.31
N GLN A 30 -13.95 4.48 27.85
CA GLN A 30 -12.67 4.23 28.52
C GLN A 30 -11.91 3.18 27.71
N LEU A 31 -10.75 3.55 27.18
CA LEU A 31 -9.86 2.69 26.40
C LEU A 31 -8.54 2.53 27.14
N THR A 32 -8.25 1.32 27.60
CA THR A 32 -6.97 0.98 28.23
C THR A 32 -6.11 0.26 27.22
N ILE A 33 -4.96 0.85 26.87
CA ILE A 33 -3.94 0.25 26.02
C ILE A 33 -2.89 -0.39 26.92
N GLU A 34 -2.66 -1.69 26.76
CA GLU A 34 -1.71 -2.46 27.57
C GLU A 34 -1.06 -3.59 26.77
N HIS A 35 0.12 -4.02 27.23
CA HIS A 35 0.78 -5.22 26.71
C HIS A 35 -0.07 -6.46 27.01
N GLY A 36 -0.22 -7.32 26.01
CA GLY A 36 -0.97 -8.56 26.10
C GLY A 36 -0.32 -9.70 25.34
N THR A 37 -1.07 -10.79 25.19
CA THR A 37 -0.64 -11.94 24.39
C THR A 37 -1.82 -12.46 23.59
N VAL A 38 -1.59 -12.73 22.30
CA VAL A 38 -2.58 -13.34 21.41
C VAL A 38 -2.09 -14.69 20.88
N ASN A 39 -2.99 -15.43 20.26
CA ASN A 39 -2.71 -16.74 19.69
C ASN A 39 -3.55 -16.99 18.42
N PHE A 40 -3.24 -16.26 17.34
CA PHE A 40 -3.95 -16.41 16.06
C PHE A 40 -3.40 -17.54 15.18
N THR A 41 -2.13 -17.91 15.39
CA THR A 41 -1.38 -18.87 14.57
C THR A 41 -1.21 -20.25 15.25
N GLY A 42 -1.73 -20.43 16.46
CA GLY A 42 -1.42 -21.57 17.33
C GLY A 42 -0.19 -21.34 18.22
N LYS A 43 0.52 -20.21 18.05
CA LYS A 43 1.63 -19.78 18.91
C LYS A 43 1.27 -18.51 19.68
N LYS A 44 1.58 -18.49 20.97
CA LYS A 44 1.43 -17.29 21.80
C LYS A 44 2.44 -16.22 21.38
N ARG A 45 1.97 -15.01 21.10
CA ARG A 45 2.80 -13.87 20.70
C ARG A 45 2.48 -12.61 21.51
N PRO A 46 3.51 -11.82 21.87
CA PRO A 46 3.30 -10.49 22.44
C PRO A 46 2.46 -9.62 21.51
N ALA A 47 1.58 -8.81 22.08
CA ALA A 47 0.72 -7.89 21.35
C ALA A 47 0.41 -6.67 22.21
N MET A 48 -0.20 -5.65 21.62
CA MET A 48 -0.76 -4.51 22.33
C MET A 48 -2.28 -4.56 22.21
N THR A 49 -2.97 -4.58 23.34
CA THR A 49 -4.43 -4.77 23.38
C THR A 49 -5.13 -3.50 23.81
N ILE A 50 -6.37 -3.32 23.36
CA ILE A 50 -7.25 -2.25 23.83
C ILE A 50 -8.40 -2.91 24.59
N ASN A 51 -8.49 -2.63 25.89
CA ASN A 51 -9.43 -3.29 26.81
C ASN A 51 -9.30 -4.83 26.77
N GLY A 52 -8.06 -5.35 26.66
CA GLY A 52 -7.76 -6.78 26.63
C GLY A 52 -8.06 -7.50 25.30
N GLY A 53 -8.48 -6.77 24.25
CA GLY A 53 -8.82 -7.33 22.94
C GLY A 53 -7.99 -6.76 21.78
N ILE A 54 -7.94 -7.54 20.70
CA ILE A 54 -7.55 -7.11 19.35
C ILE A 54 -8.61 -7.65 18.38
N PRO A 55 -9.34 -6.81 17.65
CA PRO A 55 -9.34 -5.35 17.75
C PRO A 55 -9.87 -4.86 19.10
N GLY A 56 -9.67 -3.58 19.39
CA GLY A 56 -10.36 -2.85 20.44
C GLY A 56 -11.88 -2.79 20.24
N PRO A 57 -12.63 -2.32 21.26
CA PRO A 57 -14.08 -2.27 21.19
C PRO A 57 -14.59 -1.37 20.05
N THR A 58 -15.71 -1.74 19.43
CA THR A 58 -16.43 -0.85 18.51
C THR A 58 -17.06 0.29 19.30
N LEU A 59 -16.68 1.53 18.99
CA LEU A 59 -17.30 2.73 19.54
C LEU A 59 -18.54 3.07 18.72
N ARG A 60 -19.67 3.25 19.40
CA ARG A 60 -20.94 3.58 18.74
C ARG A 60 -21.43 4.93 19.23
N PHE A 61 -21.76 5.77 18.27
CA PHE A 61 -22.24 7.12 18.51
C PHE A 61 -23.41 7.42 17.59
N ARG A 62 -24.07 8.55 17.85
CA ARG A 62 -25.05 9.15 16.98
C ARG A 62 -24.56 10.52 16.50
N GLU A 63 -24.99 10.90 15.30
CA GLU A 63 -24.75 12.24 14.76
C GLU A 63 -25.18 13.33 15.74
N GLY A 64 -24.27 14.25 16.02
CA GLY A 64 -24.47 15.35 16.96
C GLY A 64 -24.04 15.05 18.39
N ASP A 65 -23.67 13.80 18.71
CA ASP A 65 -23.11 13.48 20.03
C ASP A 65 -21.78 14.19 20.27
N GLN A 66 -21.46 14.38 21.54
CA GLN A 66 -20.15 14.80 22.01
C GLN A 66 -19.38 13.55 22.44
N ALA A 67 -18.36 13.16 21.67
CA ALA A 67 -17.48 12.07 22.05
C ALA A 67 -16.54 12.51 23.18
N VAL A 68 -16.41 11.67 24.20
CA VAL A 68 -15.43 11.81 25.28
C VAL A 68 -14.74 10.46 25.45
N ILE A 69 -13.46 10.39 25.11
CA ILE A 69 -12.74 9.12 25.09
C ILE A 69 -11.48 9.25 25.94
N HIS A 70 -11.45 8.52 27.04
CA HIS A 70 -10.33 8.44 27.96
C HIS A 70 -9.41 7.31 27.52
N VAL A 71 -8.23 7.66 27.04
CA VAL A 71 -7.21 6.69 26.63
C VAL A 71 -6.17 6.59 27.74
N HIS A 72 -6.17 5.45 28.43
CA HIS A 72 -5.20 5.09 29.45
C HIS A 72 -4.06 4.30 28.80
N ASN A 73 -2.85 4.84 28.84
CA ASN A 73 -1.66 4.11 28.44
C ASN A 73 -1.10 3.39 29.67
N LYS A 74 -1.24 2.06 29.75
CA LYS A 74 -0.63 1.22 30.80
C LYS A 74 0.64 0.50 30.32
N MET A 75 1.13 0.84 29.13
CA MET A 75 2.40 0.33 28.62
C MET A 75 3.58 1.11 29.22
N ASP A 76 4.78 0.61 28.97
CA ASP A 76 6.07 1.23 29.28
C ASP A 76 6.60 2.13 28.14
N VAL A 77 5.86 2.24 27.03
CA VAL A 77 6.15 3.09 25.88
C VAL A 77 5.05 4.11 25.66
N ALA A 78 5.37 5.26 25.07
CA ALA A 78 4.36 6.27 24.72
C ALA A 78 3.42 5.76 23.61
N THR A 79 2.21 6.29 23.54
CA THR A 79 1.21 5.91 22.52
C THR A 79 0.39 7.10 22.06
N SER A 80 -0.40 6.89 21.02
CA SER A 80 -1.37 7.85 20.50
C SER A 80 -2.55 7.11 19.88
N VAL A 81 -3.68 7.80 19.67
CA VAL A 81 -4.83 7.23 18.98
C VAL A 81 -5.38 8.26 18.00
N HIS A 82 -5.34 7.95 16.71
CA HIS A 82 -5.97 8.71 15.66
C HIS A 82 -7.40 8.20 15.39
N TRP A 83 -8.32 9.12 15.12
CA TRP A 83 -9.73 8.84 14.81
C TRP A 83 -9.95 8.94 13.30
N HIS A 84 -9.62 7.86 12.59
CA HIS A 84 -9.52 7.83 11.14
C HIS A 84 -10.81 8.24 10.43
N GLY A 85 -10.71 9.29 9.61
CA GLY A 85 -11.82 9.82 8.82
C GLY A 85 -12.78 10.72 9.61
N ILE A 86 -12.55 10.97 10.90
CA ILE A 86 -13.39 11.84 11.73
C ILE A 86 -13.03 13.32 11.51
N LEU A 87 -14.05 14.18 11.39
CA LEU A 87 -13.89 15.63 11.33
C LEU A 87 -13.93 16.18 12.76
N LEU A 88 -12.77 16.59 13.28
CA LEU A 88 -12.55 16.97 14.67
C LEU A 88 -11.67 18.23 14.77
N PRO A 89 -11.57 18.89 15.94
CA PRO A 89 -10.57 19.93 16.16
C PRO A 89 -9.15 19.38 16.02
N ASN A 90 -8.23 20.16 15.44
CA ASN A 90 -6.89 19.69 15.10
C ASN A 90 -6.13 19.05 16.28
N ASP A 91 -6.23 19.63 17.48
CA ASP A 91 -5.60 19.14 18.72
C ASP A 91 -6.17 17.81 19.25
N GLN A 92 -7.27 17.34 18.66
CA GLN A 92 -7.93 16.07 19.00
C GLN A 92 -7.62 14.96 17.97
N ASP A 93 -6.83 15.26 16.95
CA ASP A 93 -6.60 14.38 15.79
C ASP A 93 -5.78 13.13 16.13
N GLY A 94 -4.88 13.21 17.12
CA GLY A 94 -4.19 12.02 17.62
C GLY A 94 -2.86 11.67 16.93
N VAL A 95 -2.32 12.56 16.09
CA VAL A 95 -0.96 12.43 15.53
C VAL A 95 0.06 13.02 16.52
N PRO A 96 0.90 12.18 17.16
CA PRO A 96 1.82 12.64 18.18
C PRO A 96 2.87 13.58 17.55
N TYR A 97 3.32 14.57 18.33
CA TYR A 97 4.30 15.59 17.92
C TYR A 97 3.82 16.56 16.83
N LEU A 98 2.67 16.30 16.20
CA LEU A 98 2.05 17.18 15.20
C LEU A 98 0.87 17.95 15.76
N THR A 99 -0.10 17.22 16.33
CA THR A 99 -1.37 17.81 16.77
C THR A 99 -1.49 17.88 18.28
N TYR A 100 -0.80 16.99 19.00
CA TYR A 100 -0.73 16.99 20.46
C TYR A 100 0.51 16.21 20.98
N PRO A 101 0.88 16.37 22.26
CA PRO A 101 1.92 15.54 22.88
C PRO A 101 1.51 14.07 23.03
N PRO A 102 2.40 13.09 22.78
CA PRO A 102 2.08 11.67 22.91
C PRO A 102 1.64 11.32 24.34
N ILE A 103 0.77 10.30 24.48
CA ILE A 103 0.30 9.82 25.77
C ILE A 103 1.45 9.04 26.43
N ALA A 104 2.07 9.64 27.45
CA ALA A 104 3.20 9.05 28.16
C ALA A 104 2.84 7.69 28.82
N PRO A 105 3.84 6.83 29.11
CA PRO A 105 3.65 5.62 29.90
C PRO A 105 2.92 5.91 31.22
N ASN A 106 1.95 5.07 31.58
CA ASN A 106 1.12 5.19 32.78
C ASN A 106 0.31 6.51 32.87
N ALA A 107 0.13 7.22 31.75
CA ALA A 107 -0.66 8.45 31.69
C ALA A 107 -2.03 8.21 31.04
N THR A 108 -2.89 9.22 31.15
CA THR A 108 -4.21 9.25 30.50
C THR A 108 -4.36 10.54 29.74
N PHE A 109 -4.85 10.44 28.50
CA PHE A 109 -5.31 11.59 27.72
C PHE A 109 -6.79 11.45 27.45
N THR A 110 -7.52 12.57 27.49
CA THR A 110 -8.96 12.59 27.24
C THR A 110 -9.24 13.34 25.95
N TYR A 111 -9.67 12.62 24.92
CA TYR A 111 -10.15 13.21 23.68
C TYR A 111 -11.58 13.70 23.86
N ARG A 112 -11.88 14.90 23.35
CA ARG A 112 -13.22 15.49 23.41
C ARG A 112 -13.52 16.25 22.13
N PHE A 113 -14.38 15.71 21.28
CA PHE A 113 -14.79 16.35 20.04
C PHE A 113 -16.26 16.07 19.68
N PRO A 114 -16.95 17.03 19.03
CA PRO A 114 -18.32 16.82 18.57
C PRO A 114 -18.36 15.99 17.28
N LEU A 115 -19.31 15.08 17.17
CA LEU A 115 -19.51 14.28 15.96
C LEU A 115 -20.48 14.98 15.02
N ARG A 116 -19.94 15.51 13.92
CA ARG A 116 -20.68 16.38 12.97
C ARG A 116 -21.06 15.68 11.66
N HIS A 117 -20.76 14.39 11.57
CA HIS A 117 -21.04 13.53 10.42
C HIS A 117 -21.33 12.12 10.88
N THR A 118 -21.62 11.24 9.94
CA THR A 118 -22.10 9.87 10.16
C THR A 118 -21.30 8.90 9.33
N GLY A 119 -21.45 7.60 9.59
CA GLY A 119 -20.88 6.55 8.76
C GLY A 119 -20.01 5.57 9.53
N THR A 120 -19.16 4.87 8.79
CA THR A 120 -18.26 3.82 9.27
C THR A 120 -16.83 4.33 9.23
N TYR A 121 -16.18 4.30 10.39
CA TYR A 121 -14.83 4.81 10.62
C TYR A 121 -14.08 3.86 11.56
N TRP A 122 -12.86 4.21 11.93
CA TRP A 122 -12.05 3.40 12.82
C TRP A 122 -11.05 4.27 13.59
N TYR A 123 -10.35 3.68 14.53
CA TYR A 123 -9.28 4.32 15.28
C TYR A 123 -8.07 3.41 15.34
N HIS A 124 -6.88 4.00 15.35
CA HIS A 124 -5.63 3.24 15.39
C HIS A 124 -4.50 4.07 15.99
N SER A 125 -3.43 3.39 16.42
CA SER A 125 -2.24 4.08 16.90
C SER A 125 -1.51 4.79 15.77
N HIS A 126 -1.13 6.04 16.03
CA HIS A 126 -0.25 6.83 15.17
C HIS A 126 1.17 6.94 15.77
N SER A 127 1.55 5.96 16.59
CA SER A 127 2.85 5.90 17.27
C SER A 127 3.64 4.67 16.81
N GLY A 128 4.77 4.90 16.13
CA GLY A 128 5.68 3.84 15.71
C GLY A 128 5.00 2.78 14.84
N LEU A 129 5.12 1.51 15.22
CA LEU A 129 4.52 0.37 14.52
C LEU A 129 3.43 -0.32 15.37
N GLN A 130 2.85 0.39 16.33
CA GLN A 130 1.90 -0.16 17.31
C GLN A 130 0.58 -0.63 16.67
N GLU A 131 0.19 -0.06 15.53
CA GLU A 131 -1.00 -0.46 14.78
C GLU A 131 -0.97 -1.95 14.45
N GLN A 132 0.09 -2.45 13.78
CA GLN A 132 0.22 -3.89 13.49
C GLN A 132 0.25 -4.76 14.77
N GLN A 133 0.69 -4.21 15.90
CA GLN A 133 0.74 -4.96 17.16
C GLN A 133 -0.64 -5.10 17.83
N GLY A 134 -1.68 -4.41 17.35
CA GLY A 134 -3.05 -4.56 17.83
C GLY A 134 -3.75 -3.29 18.31
N VAL A 135 -3.11 -2.13 18.23
CA VAL A 135 -3.72 -0.87 18.70
C VAL A 135 -4.61 -0.27 17.61
N TYR A 136 -5.77 -0.88 17.41
CA TYR A 136 -6.81 -0.44 16.48
C TYR A 136 -8.20 -0.93 16.88
N GLY A 137 -9.26 -0.27 16.41
CA GLY A 137 -10.65 -0.67 16.61
C GLY A 137 -11.63 0.14 15.76
N SER A 138 -12.93 -0.17 15.84
CA SER A 138 -13.92 0.41 14.91
C SER A 138 -14.74 1.55 15.52
N ILE A 139 -15.26 2.43 14.67
CA ILE A 139 -16.24 3.47 15.04
C ILE A 139 -17.44 3.38 14.10
N ALA A 140 -18.65 3.40 14.64
CA ALA A 140 -19.88 3.53 13.87
C ALA A 140 -20.69 4.73 14.39
N ILE A 141 -21.00 5.66 13.49
CA ILE A 141 -21.77 6.87 13.82
C ILE A 141 -23.10 6.82 13.10
N GLU A 142 -24.17 6.61 13.84
CA GLU A 142 -25.53 6.49 13.32
C GLU A 142 -26.13 7.85 12.95
N PRO A 143 -26.77 8.00 11.77
CA PRO A 143 -27.41 9.26 11.39
C PRO A 143 -28.66 9.55 12.23
N LYS A 144 -28.99 10.84 12.39
CA LYS A 144 -30.27 11.23 13.02
C LYS A 144 -31.47 10.65 12.28
N ARG A 145 -31.36 10.58 10.94
CA ARG A 145 -32.34 10.00 10.03
C ARG A 145 -31.65 8.99 9.11
N ASP A 146 -31.76 7.72 9.45
CA ASP A 146 -31.17 6.65 8.66
C ASP A 146 -32.08 6.25 7.50
N ARG A 147 -31.60 6.35 6.25
CA ARG A 147 -32.28 5.82 5.06
C ARG A 147 -32.49 4.30 5.15
N TYR A 148 -31.67 3.63 5.93
CA TYR A 148 -31.66 2.19 6.12
C TYR A 148 -32.15 1.79 7.53
N SER A 149 -32.90 2.67 8.20
CA SER A 149 -33.49 2.40 9.52
C SER A 149 -34.26 1.07 9.54
N GLY A 150 -34.05 0.26 10.58
CA GLY A 150 -34.70 -1.05 10.73
C GLY A 150 -33.94 -2.20 10.08
N ILE A 151 -32.83 -1.93 9.39
CA ILE A 151 -31.85 -2.96 9.01
C ILE A 151 -30.85 -3.13 10.16
N ARG A 152 -30.48 -4.37 10.46
CA ARG A 152 -29.48 -4.68 11.49
C ARG A 152 -28.08 -4.41 10.96
N ASP A 153 -27.28 -3.71 11.76
CA ASP A 153 -25.88 -3.38 11.47
C ASP A 153 -24.92 -4.39 12.08
N GLU A 154 -23.93 -4.79 11.30
CA GLU A 154 -22.79 -5.60 11.76
C GLU A 154 -21.50 -4.93 11.30
N VAL A 155 -20.59 -4.67 12.24
CA VAL A 155 -19.28 -4.05 11.94
C VAL A 155 -18.26 -5.15 11.73
N ILE A 156 -17.49 -5.05 10.65
CA ILE A 156 -16.46 -6.00 10.26
C ILE A 156 -15.18 -5.21 10.04
N LEU A 157 -14.21 -5.40 10.94
CA LEU A 157 -12.87 -4.86 10.83
C LEU A 157 -11.92 -5.95 10.34
N LEU A 158 -11.39 -5.76 9.14
CA LEU A 158 -10.35 -6.59 8.56
C LEU A 158 -8.98 -6.15 9.08
N SER A 159 -8.10 -7.11 9.29
CA SER A 159 -6.71 -6.87 9.68
C SER A 159 -5.80 -8.02 9.23
N ASP A 160 -4.52 -7.71 9.11
CA ASP A 160 -3.44 -8.67 8.90
C ASP A 160 -2.68 -8.90 10.22
N TRP A 161 -2.08 -10.09 10.38
CA TRP A 161 -1.31 -10.44 11.57
C TRP A 161 -0.03 -11.17 11.21
N SER A 162 1.08 -10.74 11.81
CA SER A 162 2.32 -11.51 11.80
C SER A 162 2.75 -11.87 13.22
N ASP A 163 3.24 -13.09 13.37
CA ASP A 163 3.93 -13.56 14.57
C ASP A 163 5.28 -12.87 14.80
N GLU A 164 5.83 -12.25 13.74
CA GLU A 164 7.08 -11.52 13.77
C GLU A 164 6.87 -10.10 14.31
N SER A 165 7.86 -9.60 15.07
CA SER A 165 7.84 -8.22 15.54
C SER A 165 7.83 -7.27 14.33
N PRO A 166 6.99 -6.21 14.31
CA PRO A 166 7.00 -5.25 13.21
C PRO A 166 8.35 -4.54 13.06
N HIS A 167 9.16 -4.44 14.12
CA HIS A 167 10.51 -3.90 14.03
C HIS A 167 11.48 -4.84 13.29
N GLU A 168 11.31 -6.16 13.45
CA GLU A 168 12.07 -7.17 12.70
C GLU A 168 11.63 -7.23 11.24
N ILE A 169 10.33 -7.06 10.98
CA ILE A 169 9.80 -6.89 9.62
C ILE A 169 10.44 -5.66 8.97
N MET A 170 10.44 -4.51 9.65
CA MET A 170 11.08 -3.29 9.14
C MET A 170 12.58 -3.48 8.88
N ARG A 171 13.34 -4.11 9.78
CA ARG A 171 14.76 -4.44 9.54
C ARG A 171 14.95 -5.34 8.31
N THR A 172 14.09 -6.34 8.15
CA THR A 172 14.13 -7.27 7.02
C THR A 172 13.84 -6.57 5.69
N LEU A 173 12.90 -5.60 5.69
CA LEU A 173 12.59 -4.78 4.53
C LEU A 173 13.74 -3.83 4.19
N LYS A 174 14.31 -3.14 5.20
CA LYS A 174 15.40 -2.16 5.04
C LYS A 174 16.70 -2.73 4.45
N ARG A 175 16.96 -4.02 4.64
CA ARG A 175 18.13 -4.71 4.08
C ARG A 175 17.91 -5.30 2.68
N GLY A 176 16.74 -5.10 2.06
CA GLY A 176 16.46 -5.51 0.68
C GLY A 176 16.34 -7.03 0.48
N SER A 177 15.80 -7.75 1.46
CA SER A 177 15.72 -9.21 1.43
C SER A 177 14.47 -9.73 0.70
N GLU A 178 14.64 -10.64 -0.25
CA GLU A 178 13.56 -11.33 -1.00
C GLU A 178 12.68 -12.29 -0.17
N TRP A 179 12.97 -12.43 1.13
CA TRP A 179 12.32 -13.40 2.02
C TRP A 179 10.79 -13.35 2.01
N TYR A 180 10.18 -12.15 2.04
CA TYR A 180 8.73 -12.05 2.10
C TYR A 180 8.08 -12.40 0.76
N ALA A 181 8.66 -11.96 -0.37
CA ALA A 181 8.24 -12.39 -1.69
C ALA A 181 8.30 -13.92 -1.81
N TYR A 182 9.37 -14.54 -1.30
CA TYR A 182 9.50 -16.00 -1.25
C TYR A 182 8.40 -16.65 -0.39
N LYS A 183 8.17 -16.14 0.83
CA LYS A 183 7.20 -16.72 1.78
C LYS A 183 5.77 -16.68 1.25
N LYS A 184 5.41 -15.65 0.46
CA LYS A 184 4.09 -15.55 -0.21
C LYS A 184 4.01 -16.33 -1.52
N GLY A 185 5.16 -16.72 -2.09
CA GLY A 185 5.24 -17.27 -3.45
C GLY A 185 5.03 -16.22 -4.53
N SER A 186 5.41 -14.96 -4.27
CA SER A 186 5.40 -13.85 -5.22
C SER A 186 6.79 -13.50 -5.79
N SER A 187 7.84 -14.26 -5.44
CA SER A 187 9.17 -14.08 -6.04
C SER A 187 9.13 -14.27 -7.56
N GLN A 188 9.71 -13.31 -8.27
CA GLN A 188 9.88 -13.40 -9.71
C GLN A 188 11.29 -13.88 -10.05
N SER A 189 11.42 -14.77 -11.03
CA SER A 189 12.70 -15.37 -11.40
C SER A 189 12.80 -15.64 -12.90
N VAL A 190 14.02 -15.85 -13.39
CA VAL A 190 14.30 -16.20 -14.78
C VAL A 190 13.57 -17.48 -15.18
N LEU A 191 13.64 -18.53 -14.35
CA LEU A 191 12.96 -19.80 -14.62
C LEU A 191 11.44 -19.63 -14.57
N GLY A 192 10.92 -18.82 -13.63
CA GLY A 192 9.50 -18.50 -13.56
C GLY A 192 9.00 -17.80 -14.83
N ALA A 193 9.73 -16.78 -15.29
CA ALA A 193 9.42 -16.06 -16.53
C ALA A 193 9.51 -16.96 -17.77
N ALA A 194 10.51 -17.85 -17.82
CA ALA A 194 10.67 -18.82 -18.91
C ALA A 194 9.51 -19.82 -18.96
N LYS A 195 9.09 -20.37 -17.81
CA LYS A 195 7.93 -21.28 -17.69
C LYS A 195 6.62 -20.60 -18.08
N ALA A 196 6.48 -19.32 -17.76
CA ALA A 196 5.34 -18.50 -18.15
C ALA A 196 5.40 -18.00 -19.60
N GLY A 197 6.47 -18.29 -20.35
CA GLY A 197 6.62 -17.87 -21.75
C GLY A 197 6.87 -16.36 -21.96
N VAL A 198 7.25 -15.64 -20.90
CA VAL A 198 7.34 -14.17 -20.85
C VAL A 198 8.74 -13.68 -20.45
N LEU A 199 9.78 -14.45 -20.77
CA LEU A 199 11.19 -14.11 -20.48
C LEU A 199 11.58 -12.71 -20.99
N GLY A 200 11.04 -12.29 -22.14
CA GLY A 200 11.25 -10.94 -22.67
C GLY A 200 10.72 -9.84 -21.74
N ASN A 201 9.58 -10.03 -21.08
CA ASN A 201 9.01 -9.06 -20.13
C ASN A 201 9.90 -8.93 -18.90
N PHE A 202 10.45 -10.05 -18.41
CA PHE A 202 11.39 -10.05 -17.29
C PHE A 202 12.59 -9.14 -17.59
N PHE A 203 13.28 -9.32 -18.72
CA PHE A 203 14.44 -8.48 -19.06
C PHE A 203 14.08 -7.05 -19.46
N LYS A 204 12.89 -6.81 -20.05
CA LYS A 204 12.39 -5.44 -20.28
C LYS A 204 12.23 -4.67 -18.97
N ARG A 205 11.74 -5.30 -17.90
CA ARG A 205 11.69 -4.70 -16.56
C ARG A 205 13.07 -4.38 -16.03
N GLU A 206 13.98 -5.35 -16.10
CA GLU A 206 15.35 -5.16 -15.61
C GLU A 206 16.00 -3.95 -16.33
N LEU A 207 15.77 -3.81 -17.64
CA LEU A 207 16.22 -2.65 -18.44
C LEU A 207 15.67 -1.31 -17.94
N THR A 208 14.44 -1.25 -17.41
CA THR A 208 13.88 -0.02 -16.81
C THR A 208 14.43 0.30 -15.43
N ARG A 209 15.35 -0.52 -14.89
CA ARG A 209 15.90 -0.38 -13.53
C ARG A 209 14.83 -0.51 -12.45
N MET A 210 13.77 -1.27 -12.75
CA MET A 210 12.71 -1.59 -11.80
C MET A 210 12.96 -2.98 -11.20
N PRO A 211 12.96 -3.12 -9.87
CA PRO A 211 12.90 -4.43 -9.24
C PRO A 211 11.56 -5.12 -9.56
N PRO A 212 11.45 -6.44 -9.33
CA PRO A 212 10.19 -7.16 -9.43
C PRO A 212 9.04 -6.45 -8.71
N MET A 213 7.85 -6.47 -9.32
CA MET A 213 6.64 -6.03 -8.62
C MET A 213 6.33 -7.03 -7.51
N ASP A 214 6.00 -6.50 -6.33
CA ASP A 214 5.30 -7.23 -5.29
C ASP A 214 3.93 -6.57 -5.05
N ILE A 215 2.95 -7.32 -4.56
CA ILE A 215 1.59 -6.78 -4.32
C ILE A 215 1.42 -6.32 -2.86
N ALA A 216 2.16 -6.94 -1.95
CA ALA A 216 2.21 -6.59 -0.54
C ALA A 216 3.67 -6.69 -0.09
N ASP A 217 4.19 -5.82 0.78
CA ASP A 217 5.62 -5.93 1.15
C ASP A 217 5.90 -7.05 2.15
N VAL A 218 4.89 -7.44 2.93
CA VAL A 218 5.03 -8.31 4.10
C VAL A 218 4.27 -9.61 3.89
N ALA A 219 4.85 -10.72 4.34
CA ALA A 219 4.20 -12.02 4.35
C ALA A 219 3.55 -12.31 5.71
N TYR A 220 2.28 -11.97 5.85
CA TYR A 220 1.50 -12.19 7.07
C TYR A 220 1.18 -13.66 7.31
N ASP A 221 0.97 -14.00 8.58
CA ASP A 221 0.67 -15.37 9.02
C ASP A 221 -0.83 -15.63 9.10
N ARG A 222 -1.65 -14.60 9.36
CA ARG A 222 -3.12 -14.68 9.39
C ARG A 222 -3.77 -13.40 8.88
N PHE A 223 -4.95 -13.58 8.31
CA PHE A 223 -5.91 -12.51 8.04
C PHE A 223 -7.12 -12.72 8.95
N LEU A 224 -7.66 -11.63 9.46
CA LEU A 224 -8.66 -11.65 10.53
C LEU A 224 -9.82 -10.71 10.20
N ALA A 225 -11.03 -11.17 10.49
CA ALA A 225 -12.24 -10.35 10.57
C ALA A 225 -12.70 -10.30 12.03
N ASN A 226 -12.68 -9.12 12.64
CA ASN A 226 -12.97 -8.92 14.07
C ASN A 226 -12.08 -9.80 14.99
N GLY A 227 -10.78 -9.90 14.67
CA GLY A 227 -9.80 -10.63 15.47
C GLY A 227 -9.85 -12.16 15.31
N LYS A 228 -10.54 -12.68 14.29
CA LYS A 228 -10.65 -14.14 14.03
C LYS A 228 -10.53 -14.43 12.53
N SER A 229 -9.93 -15.57 12.18
CA SER A 229 -9.91 -16.05 10.78
C SER A 229 -11.30 -16.47 10.29
N GLU A 230 -12.15 -16.96 11.20
CA GLU A 230 -13.57 -17.19 10.93
C GLU A 230 -14.44 -16.47 11.97
N THR A 231 -15.33 -15.60 11.49
CA THR A 231 -16.36 -14.92 12.29
C THR A 231 -17.75 -15.36 11.83
N TYR A 232 -18.73 -15.37 12.73
CA TYR A 232 -20.08 -15.89 12.47
C TYR A 232 -21.13 -14.83 12.80
N ILE A 233 -22.01 -14.53 11.84
CA ILE A 233 -23.15 -13.64 11.99
C ILE A 233 -24.43 -14.49 11.89
N ILE A 234 -25.09 -14.66 13.02
CA ILE A 234 -26.37 -15.38 13.09
C ILE A 234 -27.48 -14.46 12.56
N ALA A 235 -28.09 -14.88 11.44
CA ALA A 235 -29.19 -14.18 10.80
C ALA A 235 -30.19 -15.15 10.17
N LYS A 236 -31.46 -14.75 10.10
CA LYS A 236 -32.55 -15.58 9.57
C LYS A 236 -32.57 -15.52 8.03
N PRO A 237 -33.02 -16.59 7.34
CA PRO A 237 -33.28 -16.52 5.90
C PRO A 237 -34.16 -15.33 5.51
N GLY A 238 -33.79 -14.61 4.45
CA GLY A 238 -34.47 -13.39 3.98
C GLY A 238 -34.20 -12.14 4.81
N GLN A 239 -33.49 -12.24 5.93
CA GLN A 239 -33.09 -11.07 6.72
C GLN A 239 -32.10 -10.21 5.92
N ARG A 240 -32.31 -8.90 5.96
CA ARG A 240 -31.38 -7.92 5.41
C ARG A 240 -30.42 -7.46 6.49
N LEU A 241 -29.15 -7.36 6.15
CA LEU A 241 -28.08 -6.86 7.01
C LEU A 241 -27.35 -5.71 6.33
N ARG A 242 -26.92 -4.72 7.11
CA ARG A 242 -25.93 -3.73 6.71
C ARG A 242 -24.59 -4.12 7.32
N LEU A 243 -23.64 -4.52 6.48
CA LEU A 243 -22.29 -4.85 6.89
C LEU A 243 -21.43 -3.60 6.73
N ARG A 244 -20.86 -3.11 7.82
CA ARG A 244 -19.98 -1.95 7.88
C ARG A 244 -18.54 -2.45 7.83
N LEU A 245 -17.97 -2.50 6.62
CA LEU A 245 -16.66 -3.06 6.37
C LEU A 245 -15.59 -1.98 6.52
N ILE A 246 -14.51 -2.32 7.22
CA ILE A 246 -13.33 -1.49 7.41
C ILE A 246 -12.11 -2.34 7.08
N ASP A 247 -11.20 -1.83 6.26
CA ASP A 247 -9.86 -2.39 6.14
C ASP A 247 -8.90 -1.65 7.08
N GLY A 248 -8.60 -2.25 8.23
CA GLY A 248 -7.67 -1.69 9.23
C GLY A 248 -6.36 -2.45 9.29
N SER A 249 -5.92 -3.00 8.15
CA SER A 249 -4.69 -3.78 8.01
C SER A 249 -3.46 -2.90 7.94
N ALA A 250 -2.29 -3.41 8.34
CA ALA A 250 -1.05 -2.66 8.26
C ALA A 250 -0.59 -2.48 6.80
N THR A 251 -0.74 -3.50 5.94
CA THR A 251 -0.42 -3.36 4.51
C THR A 251 -1.30 -4.18 3.54
N THR A 252 -2.19 -5.04 4.03
CA THR A 252 -2.98 -5.91 3.16
C THR A 252 -4.25 -5.26 2.62
N TYR A 253 -4.42 -5.32 1.30
CA TYR A 253 -5.68 -5.04 0.60
C TYR A 253 -6.49 -6.34 0.47
N PHE A 254 -7.81 -6.26 0.33
CA PHE A 254 -8.67 -7.44 0.19
C PHE A 254 -9.62 -7.41 -1.01
N PHE A 255 -9.71 -8.54 -1.73
CA PHE A 255 -10.86 -8.84 -2.55
C PHE A 255 -12.00 -9.35 -1.67
N VAL A 256 -13.13 -8.64 -1.70
CA VAL A 256 -14.31 -8.95 -0.91
C VAL A 256 -15.39 -9.54 -1.82
N GLU A 257 -15.89 -10.72 -1.48
CA GLU A 257 -16.99 -11.39 -2.19
C GLU A 257 -17.96 -12.03 -1.20
N PHE A 258 -19.26 -11.95 -1.50
CA PHE A 258 -20.30 -12.64 -0.75
C PHE A 258 -20.87 -13.81 -1.56
N ALA A 259 -20.74 -15.04 -1.03
CA ALA A 259 -21.23 -16.26 -1.66
C ALA A 259 -22.76 -16.29 -1.84
N GLY A 260 -23.50 -15.44 -1.09
CA GLY A 260 -24.95 -15.33 -1.20
C GLY A 260 -25.44 -14.47 -2.38
N GLY A 261 -24.53 -13.99 -3.23
CA GLY A 261 -24.81 -13.15 -4.39
C GLY A 261 -24.27 -11.73 -4.26
N PRO A 262 -24.53 -10.84 -5.24
CA PRO A 262 -23.97 -9.51 -5.26
C PRO A 262 -24.30 -8.72 -4.00
N VAL A 263 -23.28 -8.05 -3.46
CA VAL A 263 -23.47 -7.08 -2.39
C VAL A 263 -23.96 -5.77 -2.99
N LYS A 264 -24.73 -5.00 -2.23
CA LYS A 264 -25.11 -3.64 -2.63
C LYS A 264 -24.34 -2.62 -1.83
N ILE A 265 -23.39 -1.94 -2.47
CA ILE A 265 -22.61 -0.86 -1.85
C ILE A 265 -23.49 0.36 -1.72
N ILE A 266 -23.55 0.94 -0.51
CA ILE A 266 -24.40 2.10 -0.20
C ILE A 266 -23.64 3.27 0.41
N SER A 267 -22.44 3.05 0.94
CA SER A 267 -21.56 4.07 1.51
C SER A 267 -20.11 3.75 1.19
N SER A 268 -19.27 4.78 1.04
CA SER A 268 -17.82 4.68 0.96
C SER A 268 -17.20 5.75 1.86
N ASP A 269 -16.22 5.36 2.68
CA ASP A 269 -15.54 6.26 3.63
C ASP A 269 -16.53 7.01 4.55
N GLY A 270 -17.59 6.32 4.97
CA GLY A 270 -18.66 6.88 5.79
C GLY A 270 -19.67 7.79 5.06
N ILE A 271 -19.46 8.09 3.77
CA ILE A 271 -20.36 8.94 2.98
C ILE A 271 -21.29 8.09 2.09
N ASP A 272 -22.60 8.31 2.21
CA ASP A 272 -23.59 7.66 1.36
C ASP A 272 -23.35 7.94 -0.14
N VAL A 273 -23.39 6.89 -0.95
CA VAL A 273 -23.27 6.93 -2.40
C VAL A 273 -24.56 6.47 -3.07
N GLN A 274 -24.70 6.74 -4.37
CA GLN A 274 -25.75 6.12 -5.18
C GLN A 274 -25.57 4.60 -5.14
N PRO A 275 -26.57 3.82 -4.65
CA PRO A 275 -26.38 2.39 -4.48
C PRO A 275 -26.16 1.66 -5.80
N PHE A 276 -25.20 0.74 -5.82
CA PHE A 276 -24.95 -0.17 -6.94
C PHE A 276 -24.59 -1.56 -6.42
N ASN A 277 -24.77 -2.57 -7.28
CA ASN A 277 -24.45 -3.95 -6.96
C ASN A 277 -23.05 -4.30 -7.45
N GLU A 278 -22.34 -5.11 -6.69
CA GLU A 278 -21.04 -5.66 -7.05
C GLU A 278 -20.91 -7.10 -6.58
N ASP A 279 -20.34 -7.97 -7.41
CA ASP A 279 -20.08 -9.37 -7.04
C ASP A 279 -18.79 -9.49 -6.21
N ARG A 280 -17.73 -8.81 -6.67
CA ARG A 280 -16.41 -8.79 -6.04
C ARG A 280 -15.78 -7.41 -6.22
N PHE A 281 -15.12 -6.90 -5.20
CA PHE A 281 -14.37 -5.64 -5.28
C PHE A 281 -13.11 -5.66 -4.44
N LEU A 282 -12.13 -4.82 -4.81
CA LEU A 282 -10.94 -4.57 -4.02
C LEU A 282 -11.20 -3.43 -3.03
N ILE A 283 -11.02 -3.69 -1.74
CA ILE A 283 -10.93 -2.66 -0.69
C ILE A 283 -9.46 -2.39 -0.40
N ALA A 284 -9.08 -1.11 -0.36
CA ALA A 284 -7.73 -0.69 0.01
C ALA A 284 -7.61 -0.45 1.51
N VAL A 285 -6.38 -0.53 2.02
CA VAL A 285 -6.07 -0.21 3.42
C VAL A 285 -6.63 1.15 3.79
N ALA A 286 -7.31 1.21 4.94
CA ALA A 286 -7.96 2.38 5.51
C ALA A 286 -9.19 2.92 4.77
N GLU A 287 -9.74 2.18 3.80
CA GLU A 287 -11.06 2.45 3.24
C GLU A 287 -12.17 1.81 4.07
N THR A 288 -13.38 2.38 3.96
CA THR A 288 -14.59 1.78 4.54
C THR A 288 -15.70 1.69 3.51
N TYR A 289 -16.53 0.64 3.60
CA TYR A 289 -17.71 0.45 2.75
C TYR A 289 -18.86 -0.11 3.57
N ASP A 290 -20.06 0.46 3.39
CA ASP A 290 -21.28 -0.16 3.91
C ASP A 290 -21.96 -0.96 2.81
N LEU A 291 -22.20 -2.24 3.08
CA LEU A 291 -22.77 -3.23 2.17
C LEU A 291 -24.16 -3.65 2.67
N LEU A 292 -25.14 -3.71 1.77
CA LEU A 292 -26.40 -4.38 2.05
C LEU A 292 -26.37 -5.78 1.46
N VAL A 293 -26.62 -6.77 2.32
CA VAL A 293 -26.78 -8.18 1.93
C VAL A 293 -28.13 -8.70 2.37
N THR A 294 -28.65 -9.69 1.65
CA THR A 294 -29.85 -10.43 2.05
C THR A 294 -29.44 -11.88 2.25
N VAL A 295 -29.74 -12.44 3.43
CA VAL A 295 -29.39 -13.82 3.75
C VAL A 295 -30.20 -14.76 2.86
N PRO A 296 -29.56 -15.63 2.05
CA PRO A 296 -30.30 -16.55 1.19
C PRO A 296 -31.13 -17.59 1.96
N GLN A 297 -31.97 -18.34 1.25
CA GLN A 297 -32.79 -19.38 1.84
C GLN A 297 -31.96 -20.63 2.14
N GLY A 298 -31.85 -20.98 3.43
CA GLY A 298 -31.15 -22.17 3.90
C GLY A 298 -29.62 -22.08 3.74
N GLY A 299 -28.89 -22.33 4.84
CA GLY A 299 -27.44 -22.36 4.84
C GLY A 299 -26.77 -21.11 5.45
N SER A 300 -25.45 -21.17 5.51
CA SER A 300 -24.56 -20.11 5.97
C SER A 300 -23.61 -19.75 4.83
N TYR A 301 -23.61 -18.49 4.41
CA TYR A 301 -22.90 -18.01 3.23
C TYR A 301 -21.70 -17.18 3.64
N GLU A 302 -20.58 -17.41 2.98
CA GLU A 302 -19.33 -16.72 3.29
C GLU A 302 -19.30 -15.32 2.67
N LEU A 303 -19.03 -14.30 3.47
CA LEU A 303 -18.37 -13.08 3.01
C LEU A 303 -16.86 -13.28 3.21
N ARG A 304 -16.14 -13.48 2.12
CA ARG A 304 -14.69 -13.72 2.14
C ARG A 304 -13.94 -12.44 1.82
N ALA A 305 -12.91 -12.13 2.61
CA ALA A 305 -11.92 -11.10 2.32
C ALA A 305 -10.59 -11.79 2.00
N THR A 306 -10.27 -11.91 0.71
CA THR A 306 -9.05 -12.58 0.22
C THR A 306 -7.94 -11.56 0.04
N ALA A 307 -6.78 -11.80 0.65
CA ALA A 307 -5.63 -10.91 0.53
C ALA A 307 -5.27 -10.70 -0.96
N HIS A 308 -4.95 -9.46 -1.33
CA HIS A 308 -4.72 -9.06 -2.72
C HIS A 308 -3.59 -9.87 -3.37
N ASP A 309 -2.55 -10.23 -2.62
CA ASP A 309 -1.45 -11.10 -3.07
C ASP A 309 -1.82 -12.59 -3.21
N GLY A 310 -3.02 -12.98 -2.77
CA GLY A 310 -3.51 -14.37 -2.80
C GLY A 310 -2.89 -15.28 -1.73
N SER A 311 -2.26 -14.72 -0.68
CA SER A 311 -1.58 -15.48 0.37
C SER A 311 -2.53 -16.08 1.42
N GLY A 312 -3.78 -15.61 1.49
CA GLY A 312 -4.80 -16.13 2.41
C GLY A 312 -6.07 -15.29 2.42
N TYR A 313 -6.96 -15.55 3.37
CA TYR A 313 -8.22 -14.83 3.52
C TYR A 313 -8.75 -14.86 4.95
N ALA A 314 -9.70 -13.97 5.25
CA ALA A 314 -10.59 -14.05 6.40
C ALA A 314 -12.03 -14.32 5.95
N SER A 315 -12.78 -15.06 6.77
CA SER A 315 -14.15 -15.50 6.45
C SER A 315 -15.16 -14.99 7.47
N VAL A 316 -16.25 -14.40 6.99
CA VAL A 316 -17.43 -14.06 7.80
C VAL A 316 -18.61 -14.90 7.32
N TRP A 317 -19.02 -15.88 8.13
CA TRP A 317 -20.12 -16.80 7.84
C TRP A 317 -21.46 -16.20 8.26
N ILE A 318 -22.34 -15.94 7.30
CA ILE A 318 -23.63 -15.26 7.51
C ILE A 318 -24.78 -16.26 7.28
N GLY A 319 -25.58 -16.51 8.32
CA GLY A 319 -26.70 -17.45 8.27
C GLY A 319 -26.49 -18.68 9.14
N GLN A 320 -27.25 -19.74 8.87
CA GLN A 320 -27.26 -20.98 9.65
C GLN A 320 -27.48 -22.21 8.75
N GLY A 321 -26.76 -23.29 9.02
CA GLY A 321 -26.87 -24.55 8.28
C GLY A 321 -25.62 -24.88 7.47
N GLN A 322 -25.82 -25.50 6.30
CA GLN A 322 -24.74 -25.88 5.38
C GLN A 322 -23.92 -24.66 4.96
N LYS A 323 -22.59 -24.78 5.01
CA LYS A 323 -21.66 -23.71 4.59
C LYS A 323 -21.60 -23.63 3.06
N HIS A 324 -21.72 -22.41 2.54
CA HIS A 324 -21.55 -22.05 1.13
C HIS A 324 -20.35 -21.09 1.00
N PRO A 325 -19.16 -21.59 0.61
CA PRO A 325 -17.97 -20.76 0.49
C PRO A 325 -18.04 -19.81 -0.72
N ALA A 326 -17.35 -18.69 -0.63
CA ALA A 326 -17.13 -17.78 -1.76
C ALA A 326 -16.18 -18.41 -2.77
N SER A 327 -16.19 -17.89 -4.00
CA SER A 327 -15.34 -18.38 -5.08
C SER A 327 -13.87 -18.02 -4.82
N ASP A 328 -12.94 -18.89 -5.22
CA ASP A 328 -11.53 -18.58 -5.08
C ASP A 328 -11.11 -17.41 -5.98
N VAL A 329 -10.14 -16.63 -5.50
CA VAL A 329 -9.50 -15.57 -6.27
C VAL A 329 -8.24 -16.15 -6.90
N PRO A 330 -8.07 -16.10 -8.23
CA PRO A 330 -6.83 -16.51 -8.88
C PRO A 330 -5.64 -15.74 -8.32
N LYS A 331 -4.45 -16.35 -8.33
CA LYS A 331 -3.24 -15.65 -7.94
C LYS A 331 -2.91 -14.51 -8.92
N PRO A 332 -2.21 -13.46 -8.47
CA PRO A 332 -1.78 -12.42 -9.39
C PRO A 332 -0.83 -12.95 -10.47
N ASP A 333 -1.00 -12.47 -11.69
CA ASP A 333 0.03 -12.61 -12.72
C ASP A 333 1.09 -11.52 -12.56
N LEU A 334 2.22 -11.90 -11.98
CA LEU A 334 3.31 -11.00 -11.65
C LEU A 334 4.21 -10.62 -12.84
N TYR A 335 4.05 -11.30 -14.00
CA TYR A 335 4.89 -11.10 -15.18
C TYR A 335 4.17 -10.37 -16.33
N ALA A 336 2.84 -10.29 -16.30
CA ALA A 336 2.03 -9.70 -17.35
C ALA A 336 2.07 -8.16 -17.44
N LEU A 337 2.32 -7.48 -16.31
CA LEU A 337 2.19 -6.01 -16.18
C LEU A 337 3.17 -5.18 -17.02
N MET A 338 4.09 -5.80 -17.77
CA MET A 338 5.17 -5.09 -18.48
C MET A 338 5.19 -5.33 -20.00
N GLY A 339 4.16 -5.99 -20.54
CA GLY A 339 4.09 -6.31 -21.97
C GLY A 339 4.06 -5.06 -22.89
N GLY A 340 3.43 -3.97 -22.45
CA GLY A 340 3.09 -2.80 -23.28
C GLY A 340 4.12 -1.67 -23.33
N MET A 341 5.25 -1.78 -22.64
CA MET A 341 6.26 -0.70 -22.63
C MET A 341 7.16 -0.73 -23.86
N THR A 342 7.25 0.41 -24.56
CA THR A 342 8.15 0.58 -25.71
C THR A 342 9.62 0.71 -25.26
N LEU A 343 10.56 0.28 -26.12
CA LEU A 343 12.00 0.42 -25.83
C LEU A 343 12.45 1.89 -25.67
N ARG A 344 11.72 2.83 -26.29
CA ARG A 344 11.93 4.27 -26.13
C ARG A 344 11.54 4.74 -24.72
N SER A 345 10.43 4.24 -24.19
CA SER A 345 10.02 4.50 -22.80
C SER A 345 11.01 3.87 -21.81
N VAL A 346 11.54 2.68 -22.14
CA VAL A 346 12.52 1.95 -21.33
C VAL A 346 13.87 2.68 -21.24
N MET A 347 14.32 3.29 -22.34
CA MET A 347 15.63 3.97 -22.43
C MET A 347 15.62 5.44 -21.98
N ALA A 348 14.47 5.98 -21.55
CA ALA A 348 14.43 7.33 -20.99
C ALA A 348 15.22 7.38 -19.67
N LEU A 349 16.27 8.23 -19.65
CA LEU A 349 17.36 8.18 -18.67
C LEU A 349 16.95 8.54 -17.23
N THR A 350 15.77 9.11 -17.03
CA THR A 350 15.25 9.47 -15.69
C THR A 350 13.92 8.77 -15.41
N PRO A 351 13.77 8.09 -14.26
CA PRO A 351 12.49 7.55 -13.79
C PRO A 351 11.37 8.61 -13.75
N ALA A 352 11.74 9.86 -13.45
CA ALA A 352 10.82 11.00 -13.46
C ALA A 352 10.24 11.34 -14.83
N GLY A 353 10.91 10.95 -15.92
CA GLY A 353 10.50 11.23 -17.30
C GLY A 353 9.99 10.00 -18.06
N SER A 354 10.03 8.81 -17.46
CA SER A 354 9.68 7.54 -18.11
C SER A 354 8.60 6.73 -17.39
N MET A 355 8.37 6.99 -16.09
CA MET A 355 7.51 6.16 -15.25
C MET A 355 6.38 7.00 -14.64
N GLY A 356 5.15 6.51 -14.77
CA GLY A 356 3.93 7.28 -14.55
C GLY A 356 3.58 8.17 -15.75
N MET A 357 2.56 8.99 -15.59
CA MET A 357 2.13 9.92 -16.64
C MET A 357 3.21 10.99 -16.90
N PRO A 358 3.63 11.22 -18.16
CA PRO A 358 4.65 12.21 -18.46
C PRO A 358 4.15 13.63 -18.20
N ASP A 359 5.05 14.51 -17.77
CA ASP A 359 4.72 15.89 -17.36
C ASP A 359 3.90 16.65 -18.40
N TRP A 360 4.16 16.45 -19.69
CA TRP A 360 3.40 17.12 -20.76
C TRP A 360 1.92 16.69 -20.85
N LYS A 361 1.58 15.42 -20.53
CA LYS A 361 0.18 14.95 -20.46
C LYS A 361 -0.52 15.60 -19.26
N ILE A 362 0.19 15.69 -18.13
CA ILE A 362 -0.28 16.35 -16.91
C ILE A 362 -0.48 17.85 -17.15
N ASP A 363 0.47 18.52 -17.81
CA ASP A 363 0.37 19.93 -18.22
C ASP A 363 -0.82 20.18 -19.15
N ALA A 364 -1.15 19.20 -20.01
CA ALA A 364 -2.33 19.22 -20.87
C ALA A 364 -3.65 18.91 -20.13
N GLY A 365 -3.61 18.66 -18.81
CA GLY A 365 -4.77 18.34 -18.00
C GLY A 365 -5.37 16.95 -18.27
N MET A 366 -4.56 16.04 -18.84
CA MET A 366 -4.94 14.64 -18.99
C MET A 366 -4.65 13.92 -17.67
N PHE A 367 -5.62 13.13 -17.19
CA PHE A 367 -5.50 12.37 -15.94
C PHE A 367 -6.20 11.03 -16.10
N ASP A 368 -5.68 10.01 -15.40
CA ASP A 368 -6.32 8.70 -15.38
C ASP A 368 -7.60 8.76 -14.54
N GLN A 369 -8.52 7.83 -14.82
CA GLN A 369 -9.66 7.63 -13.95
C GLN A 369 -9.24 6.68 -12.81
N PRO A 370 -9.37 7.06 -11.53
CA PRO A 370 -9.03 6.18 -10.41
C PRO A 370 -9.78 4.85 -10.52
N GLY A 371 -9.08 3.74 -10.30
CA GLY A 371 -9.65 2.39 -10.41
C GLY A 371 -9.93 1.93 -11.85
N MET A 372 -9.44 2.67 -12.85
CA MET A 372 -9.58 2.34 -14.26
C MET A 372 -8.26 2.68 -14.95
N ASN A 373 -7.27 1.78 -14.92
CA ASN A 373 -6.28 1.85 -16.00
C ASN A 373 -5.49 0.57 -16.27
N MET A 374 -5.44 0.24 -17.57
CA MET A 374 -4.29 -0.18 -18.37
C MET A 374 -4.43 0.36 -19.82
N ASP A 375 -5.36 1.29 -20.11
CA ASP A 375 -5.70 1.69 -21.50
C ASP A 375 -4.53 2.39 -22.23
N ASP A 376 -3.60 2.99 -21.48
CA ASP A 376 -2.40 3.66 -22.01
C ASP A 376 -1.19 2.71 -22.17
N MET A 377 -1.30 1.45 -21.74
CA MET A 377 -0.36 0.39 -22.13
C MET A 377 -0.86 -0.18 -23.45
N ASP A 378 -0.34 0.35 -24.56
CA ASP A 378 -0.56 -0.18 -25.92
C ASP A 378 -0.12 -1.66 -25.97
N MET A 379 -1.03 -2.56 -25.62
CA MET A 379 -0.90 -4.00 -25.78
C MET A 379 -1.31 -4.35 -27.22
N GLY A 380 -0.65 -3.72 -28.19
CA GLY A 380 -0.75 -4.06 -29.60
C GLY A 380 -0.26 -5.48 -29.83
N GLY A 381 -1.18 -6.45 -29.77
CA GLY A 381 -0.83 -7.86 -29.97
C GLY A 381 -1.95 -8.88 -29.77
N MET A 382 -3.22 -8.49 -29.72
CA MET A 382 -4.32 -9.44 -29.91
C MET A 382 -5.39 -8.80 -30.79
N ASP A 383 -5.54 -9.36 -31.99
CA ASP A 383 -6.58 -9.01 -32.96
C ASP A 383 -7.95 -9.33 -32.36
N HIS A 384 -8.68 -8.30 -31.95
CA HIS A 384 -10.09 -8.38 -31.66
C HIS A 384 -10.81 -7.29 -32.44
N GLY A 385 -11.61 -7.74 -33.40
CA GLY A 385 -12.39 -6.90 -34.31
C GLY A 385 -13.27 -5.87 -33.59
N GLN A 386 -13.25 -4.68 -34.17
CA GLN A 386 -14.23 -3.59 -34.10
C GLN A 386 -15.16 -3.54 -32.87
N SER A 387 -14.83 -2.64 -31.95
CA SER A 387 -15.80 -1.96 -31.09
C SER A 387 -15.57 -0.45 -31.21
N GLU A 388 -16.42 0.22 -32.00
CA GLU A 388 -16.58 1.67 -31.96
C GLU A 388 -17.50 2.03 -30.77
N ASN A 389 -16.94 2.72 -29.77
CA ASN A 389 -17.53 3.85 -29.04
C ASN A 389 -16.88 4.05 -27.67
N GLY A 390 -16.01 5.06 -27.55
CA GLY A 390 -15.41 5.44 -26.27
C GLY A 390 -14.42 6.60 -26.36
N MET A 391 -14.64 7.61 -27.20
CA MET A 391 -13.79 8.80 -27.16
C MET A 391 -14.12 9.64 -25.92
N ALA A 392 -13.16 9.73 -25.00
CA ALA A 392 -13.13 10.71 -23.93
C ALA A 392 -13.23 12.12 -24.53
N LYS A 393 -14.22 12.91 -24.08
CA LYS A 393 -14.31 14.32 -24.46
C LYS A 393 -13.19 15.10 -23.77
N PRO A 394 -12.42 15.94 -24.48
CA PRO A 394 -11.47 16.84 -23.84
C PRO A 394 -12.21 17.79 -22.89
N ILE A 395 -11.65 18.01 -21.70
CA ILE A 395 -12.07 19.08 -20.80
C ILE A 395 -11.79 20.40 -21.53
N ASN A 396 -12.85 21.13 -21.86
CA ASN A 396 -12.78 22.32 -22.69
C ASN A 396 -12.15 23.49 -21.90
N MET A 397 -10.82 23.62 -21.91
CA MET A 397 -10.16 24.87 -21.53
C MET A 397 -10.39 25.89 -22.64
N LYS A 398 -11.23 26.89 -22.39
CA LYS A 398 -11.37 28.04 -23.30
C LYS A 398 -10.10 28.89 -23.23
N VAL A 399 -9.17 28.63 -24.16
CA VAL A 399 -8.13 29.59 -24.53
C VAL A 399 -8.68 30.45 -25.67
N ASN A 400 -8.79 31.76 -25.43
CA ASN A 400 -9.28 32.73 -26.39
C ASN A 400 -8.19 33.07 -27.43
N THR A 401 -8.25 32.48 -28.62
CA THR A 401 -7.63 33.06 -29.84
C THR A 401 -8.41 32.64 -31.10
N SER A 402 -8.90 33.63 -31.86
CA SER A 402 -9.66 33.49 -33.12
C SER A 402 -8.81 33.08 -34.34
N PRO A 403 -9.43 32.62 -35.47
CA PRO A 403 -8.92 31.50 -36.29
C PRO A 403 -8.50 31.84 -37.74
N ARG A 404 -7.81 30.91 -38.42
CA ARG A 404 -7.77 30.77 -39.89
C ARG A 404 -7.63 29.31 -40.36
N GLY A 405 -8.56 28.89 -41.23
CA GLY A 405 -8.50 27.82 -42.27
C GLY A 405 -8.27 26.38 -41.79
N GLY A 406 -9.09 25.35 -42.05
CA GLY A 406 -10.03 25.08 -43.14
C GLY A 406 -9.46 23.98 -44.04
N MET A 407 -10.00 22.74 -43.96
CA MET A 407 -10.15 21.78 -45.08
C MET A 407 -10.86 20.48 -44.65
N ASN A 408 -11.94 20.14 -45.36
CA ASN A 408 -12.72 18.90 -45.31
C ASN A 408 -12.08 17.82 -46.19
N MET A 409 -12.29 16.54 -45.87
CA MET A 409 -12.38 15.46 -46.86
C MET A 409 -13.44 14.42 -46.47
N GLU A 410 -14.26 14.07 -47.46
CA GLU A 410 -15.40 13.16 -47.48
C GLU A 410 -15.03 11.66 -47.39
N MET A 411 -15.96 10.88 -46.83
CA MET A 411 -15.95 9.42 -46.75
C MET A 411 -16.67 8.78 -47.93
N VAL A 412 -16.15 7.66 -48.43
CA VAL A 412 -16.79 6.78 -49.43
C VAL A 412 -17.12 5.43 -48.76
N PRO A 413 -18.34 4.86 -48.89
CA PRO A 413 -18.69 3.60 -48.25
C PRO A 413 -18.45 2.41 -49.19
N ASN A 414 -18.18 1.23 -48.62
CA ASN A 414 -18.30 -0.02 -49.38
C ASN A 414 -18.96 -1.14 -48.57
N ASN A 415 -19.94 -1.78 -49.22
CA ASN A 415 -20.68 -2.96 -48.80
C ASN A 415 -19.89 -4.23 -49.07
N SER A 416 -20.08 -5.29 -48.28
CA SER A 416 -20.43 -6.64 -48.79
C SER A 416 -20.69 -7.66 -47.66
N ALA A 417 -21.71 -8.49 -47.90
CA ALA A 417 -22.21 -9.56 -47.05
C ALA A 417 -21.50 -10.90 -47.32
N GLY A 418 -21.52 -11.80 -46.33
CA GLY A 418 -21.16 -13.22 -46.52
C GLY A 418 -21.49 -14.05 -45.28
N ALA A 419 -22.55 -14.87 -45.38
CA ALA A 419 -22.94 -15.89 -44.42
C ALA A 419 -22.09 -17.16 -44.55
N MET A 420 -21.96 -17.96 -43.47
CA MET A 420 -21.69 -19.41 -43.49
C MET A 420 -21.94 -20.04 -42.10
N VAL A 421 -22.17 -21.36 -42.10
CA VAL A 421 -23.00 -22.14 -41.17
C VAL A 421 -22.17 -23.09 -40.28
N GLY A 422 -22.61 -23.23 -39.02
CA GLY A 422 -22.72 -24.43 -38.15
C GLY A 422 -21.64 -25.52 -38.04
N MET A 423 -21.38 -25.99 -36.80
CA MET A 423 -21.20 -27.41 -36.47
C MET A 423 -21.33 -27.67 -34.95
N ASP A 424 -21.93 -28.81 -34.62
CA ASP A 424 -22.40 -29.26 -33.31
C ASP A 424 -21.62 -30.49 -32.77
N HIS A 425 -21.62 -30.61 -31.43
CA HIS A 425 -21.61 -31.83 -30.55
C HIS A 425 -20.30 -32.63 -30.30
N PRO A 426 -20.22 -33.53 -29.26
CA PRO A 426 -21.09 -33.78 -28.08
C PRO A 426 -20.34 -33.93 -26.72
N GLY A 427 -21.09 -34.12 -25.62
CA GLY A 427 -20.61 -34.22 -24.22
C GLY A 427 -20.29 -35.62 -23.65
N GLY A 428 -20.15 -35.68 -22.33
CA GLY A 428 -20.00 -36.90 -21.52
C GLY A 428 -20.13 -36.65 -20.01
N ASP A 429 -20.97 -37.44 -19.35
CA ASP A 429 -21.24 -37.46 -17.91
C ASP A 429 -20.23 -38.33 -17.11
N SER A 430 -20.04 -38.04 -15.81
CA SER A 430 -20.26 -38.98 -14.66
C SER A 430 -19.34 -38.79 -13.43
N GLU A 431 -20.01 -38.70 -12.27
CA GLU A 431 -19.72 -39.28 -10.94
C GLU A 431 -18.69 -38.70 -9.93
N LYS A 432 -19.28 -38.18 -8.83
CA LYS A 432 -19.02 -38.41 -7.38
C LYS A 432 -17.62 -38.83 -6.91
N MET A 433 -17.07 -38.07 -5.95
CA MET A 433 -16.56 -38.60 -4.67
C MET A 433 -16.63 -37.53 -3.56
N ALA A 434 -17.05 -37.97 -2.37
CA ALA A 434 -17.22 -37.17 -1.16
C ALA A 434 -16.06 -37.36 -0.18
N GLY A 435 -15.75 -36.29 0.57
CA GLY A 435 -15.17 -36.34 1.91
C GLY A 435 -13.64 -36.35 1.98
N MET A 436 -13.04 -35.22 2.37
CA MET A 436 -11.89 -35.18 3.29
C MET A 436 -11.68 -33.76 3.82
N SER A 437 -11.62 -33.65 5.14
CA SER A 437 -11.30 -32.46 5.93
C SER A 437 -9.85 -32.02 5.72
N HIS A 438 -9.60 -30.74 5.44
CA HIS A 438 -8.24 -30.18 5.40
C HIS A 438 -8.04 -29.09 6.46
N GLU A 439 -7.16 -29.41 7.41
CA GLU A 439 -6.33 -28.45 8.12
C GLU A 439 -5.31 -27.84 7.13
N PRO A 440 -4.95 -26.54 7.24
CA PRO A 440 -3.94 -25.94 6.38
C PRO A 440 -2.54 -26.29 6.91
N ASP A 441 -2.01 -27.40 6.40
CA ASP A 441 -0.59 -27.72 6.55
C ASP A 441 0.24 -26.87 5.57
N SER A 442 1.24 -26.19 6.11
CA SER A 442 2.17 -25.33 5.39
C SER A 442 2.99 -26.14 4.37
N LYS A 443 2.49 -26.28 3.14
CA LYS A 443 3.29 -26.81 2.03
C LYS A 443 4.07 -25.69 1.35
N VAL A 444 5.36 -25.74 1.63
CA VAL A 444 6.50 -25.03 1.02
C VAL A 444 6.35 -24.96 -0.50
N ALA A 445 6.47 -23.75 -1.05
CA ALA A 445 6.46 -23.50 -2.49
C ALA A 445 7.65 -24.20 -3.15
N THR A 446 7.36 -25.15 -4.04
CA THR A 446 8.31 -25.64 -5.05
C THR A 446 7.94 -25.00 -6.38
N ASP A 447 8.95 -24.66 -7.20
CA ASP A 447 8.76 -24.04 -8.52
C ASP A 447 8.18 -25.04 -9.53
N GLY A 448 6.93 -25.46 -9.35
CA GLY A 448 6.24 -26.33 -10.29
C GLY A 448 4.79 -25.89 -10.45
N HIS A 449 4.46 -25.28 -11.60
CA HIS A 449 3.41 -25.73 -12.52
C HIS A 449 3.65 -25.05 -13.89
N SER A 450 3.23 -25.73 -14.95
CA SER A 450 3.66 -25.57 -16.34
C SER A 450 2.44 -25.66 -17.27
N MET A 451 2.51 -24.90 -18.38
CA MET A 451 1.61 -24.86 -19.56
C MET A 451 0.24 -24.21 -19.31
N GLY A 452 -0.03 -23.13 -20.07
CA GLY A 452 -1.06 -22.12 -19.79
C GLY A 452 -2.48 -22.64 -19.51
N ASN A 453 -3.13 -22.05 -18.49
CA ASN A 453 -4.59 -22.00 -18.27
C ASN A 453 -4.94 -21.41 -16.89
N MET A 454 -5.91 -20.49 -16.85
CA MET A 454 -6.88 -20.18 -15.77
C MET A 454 -6.47 -19.89 -14.29
N GLU A 455 -5.27 -20.20 -13.81
CA GLU A 455 -4.90 -20.11 -12.37
C GLU A 455 -4.38 -18.74 -11.90
N THR A 456 -3.80 -17.96 -12.79
CA THR A 456 -3.39 -16.57 -12.51
C THR A 456 -4.27 -15.58 -13.26
N ALA A 457 -4.29 -14.34 -12.80
CA ALA A 457 -5.04 -13.26 -13.43
C ALA A 457 -4.35 -11.91 -13.25
N VAL A 458 -4.51 -11.03 -14.23
CA VAL A 458 -3.99 -9.66 -14.19
C VAL A 458 -4.99 -8.76 -13.49
N ASP A 459 -4.51 -7.99 -12.49
CA ASP A 459 -5.34 -7.03 -11.76
C ASP A 459 -5.98 -6.02 -12.71
N GLY A 460 -7.26 -5.76 -12.51
CA GLY A 460 -8.04 -4.81 -13.29
C GLY A 460 -8.49 -5.28 -14.67
N MET A 461 -7.80 -6.28 -15.25
CA MET A 461 -8.12 -6.82 -16.58
C MET A 461 -8.96 -8.09 -16.50
N ASP A 462 -8.81 -8.87 -15.44
CA ASP A 462 -9.64 -10.04 -15.16
C ASP A 462 -10.76 -9.67 -14.18
N PRO A 463 -12.04 -9.97 -14.48
CA PRO A 463 -13.15 -9.68 -13.58
C PRO A 463 -13.04 -10.40 -12.22
N ARG A 464 -12.24 -11.47 -12.13
CA ARG A 464 -11.93 -12.16 -10.87
C ARG A 464 -10.94 -11.37 -10.01
N ARG A 465 -10.18 -10.43 -10.56
CA ARG A 465 -9.24 -9.56 -9.83
C ARG A 465 -9.53 -8.08 -10.16
N PRO A 466 -10.72 -7.57 -9.80
CA PRO A 466 -11.17 -6.25 -10.24
C PRO A 466 -10.38 -5.12 -9.55
N TRP A 467 -10.33 -3.95 -10.19
CA TRP A 467 -9.86 -2.74 -9.54
C TRP A 467 -10.83 -2.24 -8.44
N PRO A 468 -10.40 -1.30 -7.57
CA PRO A 468 -11.31 -0.60 -6.67
C PRO A 468 -12.48 0.03 -7.44
N VAL A 469 -13.67 0.00 -6.84
CA VAL A 469 -14.96 0.38 -7.49
C VAL A 469 -15.13 1.89 -7.73
N TYR A 470 -14.04 2.65 -7.78
CA TYR A 470 -14.05 4.11 -7.89
C TYR A 470 -14.84 4.63 -9.08
N SER A 471 -14.79 3.97 -10.24
CA SER A 471 -15.57 4.37 -11.42
C SER A 471 -17.09 4.32 -11.20
N LYS A 472 -17.57 3.45 -10.31
CA LYS A 472 -18.99 3.29 -9.96
C LYS A 472 -19.42 4.16 -8.77
N LEU A 473 -18.48 4.66 -7.97
CA LEU A 473 -18.79 5.53 -6.83
C LEU A 473 -19.31 6.88 -7.29
N ARG A 474 -20.56 7.19 -6.92
CA ARG A 474 -21.21 8.46 -7.24
C ARG A 474 -21.88 9.03 -6.00
N SER A 475 -21.61 10.29 -5.68
CA SER A 475 -22.25 10.97 -4.55
C SER A 475 -23.76 11.14 -4.77
N LEU A 476 -24.56 11.07 -3.70
CA LEU A 476 -26.00 11.33 -3.76
C LEU A 476 -26.35 12.80 -4.04
N LYS A 477 -25.41 13.71 -3.79
CA LYS A 477 -25.58 15.16 -3.96
C LYS A 477 -24.41 15.71 -4.78
N PRO A 478 -24.60 16.83 -5.50
CA PRO A 478 -23.47 17.52 -6.09
C PRO A 478 -22.45 17.87 -5.01
N THR A 479 -21.20 17.56 -5.30
CA THR A 479 -20.05 17.77 -4.40
C THR A 479 -19.13 18.84 -4.95
N THR A 480 -19.44 19.45 -6.10
CA THR A 480 -18.60 20.47 -6.77
C THR A 480 -18.34 21.65 -5.85
N ILE A 481 -17.07 22.06 -5.78
CA ILE A 481 -16.68 23.25 -5.03
C ILE A 481 -16.87 24.47 -5.93
N ALA A 482 -17.36 25.58 -5.36
CA ALA A 482 -17.70 26.79 -6.09
C ALA A 482 -16.54 27.29 -6.98
N GLU A 483 -16.83 27.54 -8.27
CA GLU A 483 -15.84 28.01 -9.25
C GLU A 483 -15.22 29.38 -8.90
N SER A 484 -15.89 30.16 -8.03
CA SER A 484 -15.39 31.44 -7.55
C SER A 484 -14.21 31.33 -6.58
N LYS A 485 -13.95 30.14 -6.01
CA LYS A 485 -12.81 29.93 -5.11
C LYS A 485 -11.51 29.80 -5.90
N PRO A 486 -10.40 30.39 -5.43
CA PRO A 486 -9.11 30.22 -6.07
C PRO A 486 -8.70 28.74 -6.01
N ARG A 487 -8.34 28.16 -7.15
CA ARG A 487 -7.90 26.77 -7.28
C ARG A 487 -6.40 26.71 -7.51
N ARG A 488 -5.72 25.81 -6.82
CA ARG A 488 -4.28 25.58 -6.99
C ARG A 488 -4.00 24.09 -7.14
N ASP A 489 -3.34 23.76 -8.25
CA ASP A 489 -2.89 22.41 -8.55
C ASP A 489 -1.51 22.18 -7.92
N ILE A 490 -1.38 21.09 -7.20
CA ILE A 490 -0.17 20.69 -6.46
C ILE A 490 0.21 19.29 -6.93
N ARG A 491 1.37 19.17 -7.58
CA ARG A 491 1.89 17.90 -8.06
C ARG A 491 2.64 17.18 -6.96
N LEU A 492 2.30 15.91 -6.77
CA LEU A 492 2.90 15.04 -5.77
C LEU A 492 3.26 13.71 -6.46
N THR A 493 4.55 13.47 -6.66
CA THR A 493 5.04 12.19 -7.19
C THR A 493 5.25 11.22 -6.04
N LEU A 494 4.66 10.04 -6.11
CA LEU A 494 4.90 8.95 -5.17
C LEU A 494 6.10 8.18 -5.69
N ASP A 495 7.21 8.32 -4.99
CA ASP A 495 8.52 7.77 -5.35
C ASP A 495 8.98 6.76 -4.29
N GLY A 496 10.02 5.98 -4.61
CA GLY A 496 10.62 5.08 -3.63
C GLY A 496 11.90 4.40 -4.12
N ASN A 497 12.60 3.77 -3.18
CA ASN A 497 13.66 2.82 -3.42
C ASN A 497 13.28 1.51 -2.71
N MET A 498 12.85 0.51 -3.47
CA MET A 498 12.38 -0.77 -2.91
C MET A 498 13.54 -1.58 -2.29
N ASN A 499 14.76 -1.49 -2.83
CA ASN A 499 15.93 -2.22 -2.31
C ASN A 499 16.35 -1.70 -0.92
N ARG A 500 16.29 -0.39 -0.70
CA ARG A 500 16.59 0.25 0.60
C ARG A 500 15.34 0.46 1.46
N TYR A 501 14.17 0.10 0.92
CA TYR A 501 12.86 0.33 1.51
C TYR A 501 12.65 1.76 2.04
N VAL A 502 12.82 2.74 1.14
CA VAL A 502 12.63 4.17 1.41
C VAL A 502 11.50 4.67 0.51
N TRP A 503 10.51 5.33 1.10
CA TRP A 503 9.28 5.74 0.43
C TRP A 503 9.08 7.25 0.54
N LEU A 504 8.79 7.92 -0.58
CA LEU A 504 9.01 9.35 -0.74
C LEU A 504 7.83 10.03 -1.45
N ILE A 505 7.64 11.31 -1.16
CA ILE A 505 6.80 12.21 -1.98
C ILE A 505 7.75 13.23 -2.62
N ASN A 506 7.67 13.48 -3.93
CA ASN A 506 8.56 14.39 -4.65
C ASN A 506 10.06 14.10 -4.42
N ASN A 507 10.44 12.81 -4.42
CA ASN A 507 11.78 12.34 -4.06
C ASN A 507 12.30 12.90 -2.72
N LYS A 508 11.41 13.21 -1.76
CA LYS A 508 11.76 13.76 -0.44
C LYS A 508 10.96 13.06 0.67
N ALA A 509 11.66 12.63 1.72
CA ALA A 509 11.03 12.09 2.92
C ALA A 509 10.45 13.22 3.78
N LEU A 510 9.59 12.89 4.74
CA LEU A 510 8.96 13.84 5.65
C LEU A 510 9.98 14.78 6.34
N HIS A 511 11.12 14.26 6.80
CA HIS A 511 12.13 15.06 7.49
C HIS A 511 12.88 16.05 6.55
N GLU A 512 12.92 15.78 5.24
CA GLU A 512 13.56 16.67 4.27
C GLU A 512 12.63 17.78 3.79
N GLN A 513 11.34 17.45 3.65
CA GLN A 513 10.29 18.37 3.26
C GLN A 513 9.00 17.94 3.94
N ASP A 514 8.61 18.67 4.98
CA ASP A 514 7.50 18.29 5.83
C ASP A 514 6.15 18.82 5.30
N LYS A 515 6.12 20.05 4.79
CA LYS A 515 4.85 20.78 4.56
C LYS A 515 4.41 20.88 3.11
N ILE A 516 3.10 20.76 2.93
CA ILE A 516 2.32 21.31 1.81
C ILE A 516 1.54 22.50 2.37
N ILE A 517 1.95 23.72 2.02
CA ILE A 517 1.28 24.93 2.51
C ILE A 517 -0.01 25.14 1.73
N VAL A 518 -1.13 25.32 2.43
CA VAL A 518 -2.45 25.68 1.88
C VAL A 518 -2.98 26.96 2.53
N ARG A 519 -3.86 27.66 1.81
CA ARG A 519 -4.51 28.88 2.27
C ARG A 519 -5.97 28.63 2.56
N LYS A 520 -6.45 29.13 3.69
CA LYS A 520 -7.86 29.01 4.02
C LYS A 520 -8.75 29.65 2.93
N GLY A 521 -9.72 28.89 2.43
CA GLY A 521 -10.68 29.30 1.40
C GLY A 521 -10.25 28.98 -0.03
N GLU A 522 -9.06 28.43 -0.26
CA GLU A 522 -8.65 27.93 -1.58
C GLU A 522 -9.13 26.49 -1.82
N VAL A 523 -9.16 26.08 -3.09
CA VAL A 523 -9.31 24.68 -3.49
C VAL A 523 -7.93 24.12 -3.79
N ALA A 524 -7.43 23.26 -2.92
CA ALA A 524 -6.20 22.53 -3.14
C ALA A 524 -6.51 21.26 -3.94
N ARG A 525 -5.95 21.16 -5.15
CA ARG A 525 -6.06 19.97 -5.99
C ARG A 525 -4.72 19.25 -6.01
N PHE A 526 -4.69 18.04 -5.47
CA PHE A 526 -3.51 17.18 -5.50
C PHE A 526 -3.54 16.28 -6.73
N ILE A 527 -2.48 16.34 -7.52
CA ILE A 527 -2.24 15.44 -8.65
C ILE A 527 -1.22 14.42 -8.17
N LEU A 528 -1.70 13.23 -7.81
CA LEU A 528 -0.92 12.13 -7.24
C LEU A 528 -0.40 11.25 -8.37
N ILE A 529 0.90 11.26 -8.63
CA ILE A 529 1.54 10.57 -9.74
C ILE A 529 2.34 9.40 -9.16
N ASN A 530 1.84 8.17 -9.29
CA ASN A 530 2.56 7.00 -8.79
C ASN A 530 3.64 6.57 -9.79
N ARG A 531 4.90 6.64 -9.39
CA ARG A 531 6.05 6.19 -10.20
C ARG A 531 6.60 4.85 -9.74
N THR A 532 5.92 4.18 -8.82
CA THR A 532 6.34 2.88 -8.27
C THR A 532 5.42 1.77 -8.76
N MET A 533 5.87 0.54 -8.57
CA MET A 533 5.11 -0.67 -8.87
C MET A 533 4.17 -1.09 -7.73
N MET A 534 4.05 -0.27 -6.68
CA MET A 534 3.23 -0.56 -5.51
C MET A 534 1.97 0.29 -5.51
N HIS A 535 0.91 -0.25 -4.93
CA HIS A 535 -0.26 0.51 -4.53
C HIS A 535 0.05 1.47 -3.38
N HIS A 536 -0.57 2.65 -3.38
CA HIS A 536 -0.48 3.61 -2.26
C HIS A 536 -1.87 4.15 -1.88
N PRO A 537 -2.46 3.73 -0.75
CA PRO A 537 -3.70 4.30 -0.23
C PRO A 537 -3.38 5.62 0.46
N MET A 538 -3.57 6.74 -0.24
CA MET A 538 -3.26 8.07 0.28
C MET A 538 -4.41 8.59 1.14
N HIS A 539 -4.11 8.90 2.40
CA HIS A 539 -5.05 9.40 3.39
C HIS A 539 -4.76 10.86 3.77
N LEU A 540 -5.80 11.68 3.90
CA LEU A 540 -5.74 13.06 4.39
C LEU A 540 -6.58 13.20 5.66
N HIS A 541 -5.94 13.63 6.75
CA HIS A 541 -6.63 13.89 8.01
C HIS A 541 -7.51 15.15 7.94
N GLY A 542 -8.55 15.19 8.78
CA GLY A 542 -9.41 16.37 8.99
C GLY A 542 -10.25 16.82 7.80
N HIS A 543 -10.20 16.11 6.67
CA HIS A 543 -10.90 16.51 5.44
C HIS A 543 -11.50 15.30 4.75
N PHE A 544 -12.64 15.52 4.09
CA PHE A 544 -13.00 14.74 2.93
C PHE A 544 -12.52 15.46 1.68
N PHE A 545 -12.02 14.70 0.71
CA PHE A 545 -11.67 15.19 -0.61
C PHE A 545 -12.58 14.56 -1.67
N ARG A 546 -12.80 15.31 -2.74
CA ARG A 546 -13.44 14.81 -3.97
C ARG A 546 -12.41 13.97 -4.72
N VAL A 547 -12.77 12.73 -5.07
CA VAL A 547 -11.98 11.92 -5.99
C VAL A 547 -12.49 12.16 -7.41
N ILE A 548 -11.66 12.72 -8.28
CA ILE A 548 -12.05 13.03 -9.66
C ILE A 548 -12.07 11.74 -10.48
N ASN A 549 -13.24 11.11 -10.53
CA ASN A 549 -13.47 9.75 -11.05
C ASN A 549 -14.46 9.70 -12.23
N GLY A 550 -14.60 10.79 -12.97
CA GLY A 550 -15.45 10.84 -14.16
C GLY A 550 -16.93 11.05 -13.88
N GLN A 551 -17.36 11.10 -12.62
CA GLN A 551 -18.75 11.37 -12.22
C GLN A 551 -19.13 12.86 -12.24
N GLY A 552 -18.20 13.73 -12.62
CA GLY A 552 -18.40 15.17 -12.78
C GLY A 552 -18.82 15.85 -11.47
N ASP A 553 -19.98 16.49 -11.47
CA ASP A 553 -20.48 17.19 -10.29
C ASP A 553 -20.75 16.28 -9.08
N TYR A 554 -20.84 14.98 -9.33
CA TYR A 554 -21.20 13.96 -8.34
C TYR A 554 -20.05 13.03 -8.01
N SER A 555 -18.80 13.46 -8.22
CA SER A 555 -17.63 12.75 -7.71
C SER A 555 -17.76 12.45 -6.20
N PRO A 556 -17.36 11.25 -5.74
CA PRO A 556 -17.52 10.86 -4.35
C PRO A 556 -16.61 11.69 -3.46
N LEU A 557 -17.05 11.86 -2.20
CA LEU A 557 -16.21 12.34 -1.12
C LEU A 557 -15.60 11.14 -0.41
N LYS A 558 -14.29 11.17 -0.19
CA LYS A 558 -13.52 10.12 0.47
C LYS A 558 -12.48 10.75 1.39
N HIS A 559 -11.93 9.96 2.30
CA HIS A 559 -10.79 10.36 3.14
C HIS A 559 -9.53 9.54 2.82
N THR A 560 -9.66 8.41 2.13
CA THR A 560 -8.53 7.58 1.67
C THR A 560 -8.72 7.24 0.19
N VAL A 561 -7.69 7.29 -0.64
CA VAL A 561 -7.78 6.86 -2.04
C VAL A 561 -6.56 6.06 -2.47
N ASN A 562 -6.77 4.90 -3.06
CA ASN A 562 -5.71 4.12 -3.66
C ASN A 562 -5.22 4.77 -4.96
N VAL A 563 -3.91 5.02 -5.03
CA VAL A 563 -3.20 5.37 -6.27
C VAL A 563 -2.52 4.10 -6.77
N ALA A 564 -3.05 3.52 -7.85
CA ALA A 564 -2.57 2.27 -8.41
C ALA A 564 -1.15 2.42 -8.99
N PRO A 565 -0.39 1.32 -9.15
CA PRO A 565 0.93 1.33 -9.78
C PRO A 565 0.92 2.11 -11.09
N MET A 566 1.92 2.96 -11.31
CA MET A 566 2.13 3.67 -12.58
C MET A 566 0.96 4.56 -13.04
N SER A 567 0.01 4.88 -12.16
CA SER A 567 -1.19 5.66 -12.47
C SER A 567 -1.16 7.06 -11.85
N THR A 568 -2.03 7.93 -12.35
CA THR A 568 -2.27 9.27 -11.80
C THR A 568 -3.68 9.38 -11.23
N THR A 569 -3.80 9.77 -9.96
CA THR A 569 -5.08 10.03 -9.30
C THR A 569 -5.18 11.49 -8.91
N VAL A 570 -6.32 12.13 -9.20
CA VAL A 570 -6.57 13.52 -8.83
C VAL A 570 -7.60 13.60 -7.72
N ILE A 571 -7.23 14.29 -6.65
CA ILE A 571 -8.15 14.65 -5.56
C ILE A 571 -8.20 16.17 -5.39
N GLU A 572 -9.31 16.69 -4.91
CA GLU A 572 -9.43 18.10 -4.55
C GLU A 572 -10.26 18.27 -3.28
N PHE A 573 -9.85 19.18 -2.41
CA PHE A 573 -10.60 19.52 -1.22
C PHE A 573 -10.71 21.04 -1.05
N ASP A 574 -11.76 21.43 -0.35
CA ASP A 574 -11.95 22.80 0.09
C ASP A 574 -11.11 23.02 1.35
N ALA A 575 -10.08 23.87 1.28
CA ALA A 575 -9.24 24.18 2.42
C ALA A 575 -9.97 25.13 3.37
N ASN A 576 -11.02 24.64 4.04
CA ASN A 576 -11.93 25.46 4.85
C ASN A 576 -11.73 25.33 6.36
N ASP A 577 -10.85 24.43 6.79
CA ASP A 577 -10.49 24.27 8.20
C ASP A 577 -9.30 25.16 8.59
N LYS A 578 -8.67 24.89 9.73
CA LYS A 578 -7.36 25.39 10.16
C LYS A 578 -6.64 24.27 10.90
N GLY A 579 -5.33 24.22 10.80
CA GLY A 579 -4.53 23.23 11.51
C GLY A 579 -3.38 22.69 10.70
N ASP A 580 -2.67 21.76 11.31
CA ASP A 580 -1.71 20.91 10.63
C ASP A 580 -2.31 19.50 10.49
N TRP A 581 -2.57 19.09 9.26
CA TRP A 581 -3.23 17.83 8.97
C TRP A 581 -2.26 16.86 8.31
N PHE A 582 -2.18 15.65 8.82
CA PHE A 582 -1.27 14.66 8.25
C PHE A 582 -1.81 14.12 6.92
N PHE A 583 -0.91 13.94 5.95
CA PHE A 583 -1.19 13.41 4.63
C PHE A 583 -0.16 12.33 4.31
N HIS A 584 -0.57 11.07 4.19
CA HIS A 584 0.39 9.97 4.09
C HIS A 584 -0.17 8.77 3.34
N CYS A 585 0.74 7.90 2.89
CA CYS A 585 0.38 6.55 2.48
C CYS A 585 -0.04 5.75 3.72
N HIS A 586 -1.16 5.04 3.65
CA HIS A 586 -1.69 4.24 4.76
C HIS A 586 -1.19 2.80 4.74
N LEU A 587 -0.19 2.48 3.90
CA LEU A 587 0.67 1.33 4.16
C LEU A 587 1.61 1.70 5.31
N LEU A 588 1.45 1.06 6.47
CA LEU A 588 2.12 1.41 7.73
C LEU A 588 3.64 1.58 7.55
N TYR A 589 4.26 0.64 6.85
CA TYR A 589 5.70 0.63 6.62
C TYR A 589 6.15 1.70 5.61
N HIS A 590 5.30 2.13 4.68
CA HIS A 590 5.59 3.25 3.76
C HIS A 590 5.53 4.59 4.48
N MET A 591 4.52 4.78 5.35
CA MET A 591 4.44 5.95 6.21
C MET A 591 5.67 6.05 7.11
N HIS A 592 5.98 4.97 7.83
CA HIS A 592 7.09 4.93 8.80
C HIS A 592 8.46 5.17 8.14
N SER A 593 8.61 4.83 6.86
CA SER A 593 9.85 5.02 6.11
C SER A 593 9.91 6.32 5.30
N GLY A 594 8.88 7.18 5.38
CA GLY A 594 8.97 8.58 4.95
C GLY A 594 7.89 9.11 4.01
N MET A 595 6.92 8.29 3.55
CA MET A 595 5.91 8.71 2.57
C MET A 595 4.75 9.49 3.23
N ALA A 596 5.07 10.67 3.74
CA ALA A 596 4.14 11.56 4.41
C ALA A 596 4.46 13.05 4.20
N ARG A 597 3.45 13.88 4.42
CA ARG A 597 3.48 15.34 4.46
C ARG A 597 2.51 15.88 5.51
N ILE A 598 2.67 17.15 5.82
CA ILE A 598 1.78 17.94 6.65
C ILE A 598 1.10 18.96 5.74
N VAL A 599 -0.21 18.87 5.60
CA VAL A 599 -1.01 19.95 5.02
C VAL A 599 -1.11 21.07 6.07
N HIS A 600 -0.33 22.12 5.86
CA HIS A 600 -0.17 23.24 6.79
C HIS A 600 -0.97 24.44 6.30
N TYR A 601 -1.92 24.90 7.11
CA TYR A 601 -2.61 26.17 6.86
C TYR A 601 -1.70 27.34 7.22
N ASP A 602 -1.49 28.27 6.29
CA ASP A 602 -0.52 29.37 6.42
C ASP A 602 -0.78 30.34 7.59
N ASP A 603 -2.03 30.42 8.06
CA ASP A 603 -2.45 31.22 9.21
C ASP A 603 -2.50 30.44 10.54
N PHE A 604 -2.07 29.17 10.55
CA PHE A 604 -2.08 28.31 11.73
C PHE A 604 -0.74 28.32 12.47
N GLN A 605 -0.82 28.29 13.81
CA GLN A 605 0.32 28.09 14.69
C GLN A 605 -0.03 26.98 15.69
N PRO A 606 0.81 25.94 15.82
CA PRO A 606 0.61 24.90 16.82
C PRO A 606 0.70 25.46 18.24
N SER A 607 0.19 24.71 19.21
CA SER A 607 0.35 25.06 20.64
C SER A 607 1.84 25.04 21.04
N PRO A 608 2.27 25.87 22.02
CA PRO A 608 3.66 25.92 22.44
C PRO A 608 4.24 24.57 22.87
N GLU A 609 3.43 23.71 23.50
CA GLU A 609 3.81 22.34 23.89
C GLU A 609 4.16 21.46 22.69
N VAL A 610 3.42 21.58 21.58
CA VAL A 610 3.68 20.84 20.33
C VAL A 610 4.91 21.41 19.64
N VAL A 611 5.07 22.73 19.60
CA VAL A 611 6.24 23.39 18.97
C VAL A 611 7.55 22.87 19.54
N VAL A 612 7.63 22.65 20.86
CA VAL A 612 8.85 22.17 21.53
C VAL A 612 9.22 20.74 21.11
N ILE A 613 8.23 19.87 20.86
CA ILE A 613 8.44 18.45 20.57
C ILE A 613 8.34 18.08 19.09
N ARG A 614 7.95 19.03 18.23
CA ARG A 614 7.66 18.76 16.81
C ARG A 614 8.82 18.13 16.03
N HIS A 615 10.06 18.44 16.42
CA HIS A 615 11.25 17.89 15.79
C HIS A 615 11.29 16.35 15.86
N ASN A 616 10.65 15.72 16.85
CA ASN A 616 10.58 14.27 16.98
C ASN A 616 9.73 13.60 15.87
N LEU A 617 8.78 14.34 15.26
CA LEU A 617 8.04 13.86 14.08
C LEU A 617 8.97 13.69 12.86
N LEU A 618 10.05 14.47 12.82
CA LEU A 618 10.97 14.57 11.69
C LEU A 618 12.23 13.72 11.92
N GLU A 619 12.21 12.78 12.87
CA GLU A 619 13.31 11.84 13.05
C GLU A 619 13.47 10.95 11.81
N ASP A 620 14.72 10.77 11.38
CA ASP A 620 15.12 9.83 10.31
C ASP A 620 15.86 8.66 10.95
N PRO A 621 15.16 7.56 11.30
CA PRO A 621 15.73 6.47 12.09
C PRO A 621 16.84 5.74 11.33
N TRP A 622 17.84 5.30 12.09
CA TRP A 622 18.96 4.50 11.58
C TRP A 622 18.68 3.01 11.70
N TYR A 623 19.02 2.28 10.65
CA TYR A 623 18.93 0.83 10.57
C TYR A 623 20.30 0.24 10.31
N ILE A 624 20.65 -0.79 11.09
CA ILE A 624 21.84 -1.59 10.89
C ILE A 624 21.46 -2.93 10.27
N SER A 625 22.23 -3.38 9.29
CA SER A 625 22.14 -4.72 8.72
C SER A 625 23.53 -5.26 8.45
N THR A 626 23.66 -6.57 8.38
CA THR A 626 24.90 -7.23 7.99
C THR A 626 24.61 -8.36 7.04
N ILE A 627 25.31 -8.39 5.91
CA ILE A 627 25.26 -9.47 4.93
C ILE A 627 26.69 -9.94 4.71
N GLY A 628 26.92 -11.24 4.74
CA GLY A 628 28.26 -11.78 4.49
C GLY A 628 28.27 -13.28 4.29
N ALA A 629 29.45 -13.80 3.99
CA ALA A 629 29.68 -15.20 3.76
C ALA A 629 31.04 -15.65 4.29
N GLY A 630 31.06 -16.85 4.87
CA GLY A 630 32.29 -17.59 5.14
C GLY A 630 32.36 -18.78 4.19
N MET A 631 33.39 -18.82 3.34
CA MET A 631 33.59 -19.83 2.31
C MET A 631 34.94 -20.52 2.50
N SER A 632 35.15 -21.67 1.86
CA SER A 632 36.38 -22.47 2.02
C SER A 632 37.68 -21.77 1.56
N HIS A 633 37.57 -20.70 0.78
CA HIS A 633 38.67 -20.02 0.09
C HIS A 633 38.76 -18.52 0.43
N MET A 634 37.68 -17.93 0.95
CA MET A 634 37.59 -16.53 1.33
C MET A 634 36.40 -16.26 2.26
N THR A 635 36.37 -15.07 2.86
CA THR A 635 35.18 -14.48 3.47
C THR A 635 34.97 -13.09 2.89
N GLU A 636 33.71 -12.71 2.69
CA GLU A 636 33.35 -11.36 2.27
C GLU A 636 32.03 -10.93 2.93
N GLY A 637 31.80 -9.63 3.00
CA GLY A 637 30.51 -9.11 3.41
C GLY A 637 30.57 -7.63 3.73
N ASN A 638 29.45 -7.11 4.23
CA ASN A 638 29.28 -5.71 4.56
C ASN A 638 28.40 -5.54 5.80
N VAL A 639 28.81 -4.65 6.69
CA VAL A 639 27.95 -4.07 7.72
C VAL A 639 27.47 -2.72 7.21
N THR A 640 26.16 -2.55 7.10
CA THR A 640 25.53 -1.30 6.64
C THR A 640 24.77 -0.65 7.78
N LEU A 641 25.08 0.61 8.07
CA LEU A 641 24.27 1.47 8.92
C LEU A 641 23.69 2.59 8.05
N SER A 642 22.37 2.64 7.88
CA SER A 642 21.75 3.59 6.96
C SER A 642 20.47 4.23 7.48
N ASN A 643 20.17 5.42 6.97
CA ASN A 643 18.87 6.08 7.06
C ASN A 643 18.40 6.47 5.66
N THR A 644 17.53 7.47 5.49
CA THR A 644 16.98 7.85 4.18
C THR A 644 18.08 8.20 3.15
N ARG A 645 19.08 9.00 3.53
CA ARG A 645 20.10 9.53 2.61
C ARG A 645 21.50 9.03 2.88
N ASN A 646 21.80 8.71 4.13
CA ASN A 646 23.14 8.43 4.60
C ASN A 646 23.33 6.93 4.76
N ILE A 647 24.49 6.44 4.36
CA ILE A 647 24.86 5.04 4.47
C ILE A 647 26.32 5.00 4.94
N PHE A 648 26.58 4.32 6.03
CA PHE A 648 27.92 3.93 6.44
C PHE A 648 28.09 2.46 6.14
N ASN A 649 29.13 2.11 5.39
CA ASN A 649 29.47 0.74 5.06
C ASN A 649 30.81 0.36 5.68
N ALA A 650 30.87 -0.83 6.23
CA ALA A 650 32.11 -1.51 6.61
C ALA A 650 32.16 -2.84 5.87
N TYR A 651 32.75 -2.80 4.67
CA TYR A 651 32.93 -3.95 3.81
C TYR A 651 34.23 -4.67 4.17
N TRP A 652 34.21 -6.00 4.15
CA TRP A 652 35.41 -6.81 4.29
C TRP A 652 35.47 -7.87 3.18
N LYS A 653 36.69 -8.18 2.77
CA LYS A 653 37.07 -9.30 1.92
C LYS A 653 38.36 -9.88 2.49
N ALA A 654 38.47 -11.19 2.65
CA ALA A 654 39.71 -11.84 3.01
C ALA A 654 39.80 -13.22 2.37
N GLY A 655 40.81 -13.46 1.54
CA GLY A 655 41.03 -14.69 0.80
C GLY A 655 42.35 -15.36 1.19
N TRP A 656 42.38 -16.69 1.24
CA TRP A 656 43.55 -17.46 1.70
C TRP A 656 43.92 -18.64 0.81
N GLN A 657 43.14 -18.89 -0.23
CA GLN A 657 43.40 -19.95 -1.19
C GLN A 657 44.18 -19.39 -2.38
N ASN A 658 45.16 -20.14 -2.89
CA ASN A 658 46.01 -19.78 -4.04
C ASN A 658 46.89 -18.53 -3.87
N VAL A 659 47.00 -18.00 -2.65
CA VAL A 659 47.87 -16.88 -2.28
C VAL A 659 48.92 -17.31 -1.26
N GLY A 660 50.08 -16.65 -1.25
CA GLY A 660 51.19 -16.99 -0.35
C GLY A 660 50.93 -16.62 1.11
N GLU A 661 50.15 -15.56 1.32
CA GLU A 661 49.64 -15.09 2.60
C GLU A 661 48.16 -14.69 2.40
N THR A 662 47.37 -14.64 3.48
CA THR A 662 45.96 -14.20 3.39
C THR A 662 45.89 -12.77 2.90
N ASP A 663 45.25 -12.55 1.76
CA ASP A 663 44.97 -11.23 1.21
C ASP A 663 43.69 -10.70 1.84
N TYR A 664 43.67 -9.44 2.28
CA TYR A 664 42.49 -8.81 2.85
C TYR A 664 42.31 -7.36 2.39
N GLU A 665 41.05 -6.99 2.26
CA GLU A 665 40.58 -5.65 1.97
C GLU A 665 39.45 -5.29 2.92
N PHE A 666 39.54 -4.10 3.50
CA PHE A 666 38.51 -3.55 4.35
C PHE A 666 38.19 -2.11 3.94
N ASN A 667 36.94 -1.86 3.56
CA ASN A 667 36.48 -0.54 3.12
C ASN A 667 35.52 0.05 4.15
N LEU A 668 35.87 1.23 4.67
CA LEU A 668 34.98 2.06 5.47
C LEU A 668 34.51 3.24 4.63
N THR A 669 33.24 3.24 4.21
CA THR A 669 32.70 4.33 3.39
C THR A 669 31.51 5.03 4.06
N TYR A 670 31.41 6.33 3.80
CA TYR A 670 30.19 7.10 3.96
C TYR A 670 29.64 7.41 2.57
N ASP A 671 28.44 6.95 2.28
CA ASP A 671 27.71 7.20 1.04
C ASP A 671 26.53 8.16 1.29
N PHE A 672 26.33 9.09 0.35
CA PHE A 672 25.18 9.99 0.30
C PHE A 672 24.34 9.72 -0.96
N SER A 673 23.06 9.35 -0.77
CA SER A 673 22.15 8.98 -1.86
C SER A 673 21.26 10.14 -2.32
N PHE A 674 21.40 10.58 -3.57
CA PHE A 674 20.59 11.69 -4.13
C PHE A 674 19.17 11.27 -4.54
N ASN A 675 19.04 10.03 -5.01
CA ASN A 675 17.79 9.41 -5.44
C ASN A 675 17.95 7.88 -5.40
N SER A 676 16.97 7.15 -5.93
CA SER A 676 16.98 5.69 -5.90
C SER A 676 18.10 5.04 -6.73
N PHE A 677 18.80 5.78 -7.58
CA PHE A 677 19.75 5.23 -8.57
C PHE A 677 21.18 5.72 -8.39
N SER A 678 21.42 6.80 -7.63
CA SER A 678 22.72 7.46 -7.60
C SER A 678 23.13 7.87 -6.19
N SER A 679 24.39 7.57 -5.86
CA SER A 679 25.06 8.03 -4.65
C SER A 679 26.51 8.41 -4.93
N VAL A 680 27.09 9.22 -4.05
CA VAL A 680 28.53 9.45 -3.96
C VAL A 680 29.03 8.89 -2.64
N PHE A 681 30.29 8.51 -2.57
CA PHE A 681 30.90 8.03 -1.33
C PHE A 681 32.33 8.53 -1.15
N ALA A 682 32.74 8.61 0.10
CA ALA A 682 34.11 8.85 0.51
C ALA A 682 34.46 7.92 1.66
N GLY A 683 35.71 7.50 1.77
CA GLY A 683 36.09 6.51 2.77
C GLY A 683 37.58 6.24 2.85
N ALA A 684 37.89 5.15 3.54
CA ALA A 684 39.21 4.57 3.61
C ALA A 684 39.17 3.10 3.19
N GLN A 685 40.20 2.66 2.47
CA GLN A 685 40.49 1.29 2.13
C GLN A 685 41.73 0.87 2.93
N ILE A 686 41.65 -0.25 3.63
CA ILE A 686 42.71 -0.83 4.44
C ILE A 686 43.00 -2.21 3.86
N THR A 687 44.23 -2.42 3.40
CA THR A 687 44.67 -3.66 2.76
C THR A 687 46.03 -4.08 3.29
N ASN A 688 46.45 -5.32 3.04
CA ASN A 688 47.83 -5.77 3.23
C ASN A 688 48.62 -5.86 1.92
N ASP A 689 48.19 -5.14 0.89
CA ASP A 689 48.97 -4.96 -0.32
C ASP A 689 50.17 -4.01 -0.10
N GLU A 690 51.03 -3.87 -1.12
CA GLU A 690 52.25 -3.04 -1.03
C GLU A 690 51.97 -1.53 -0.88
N LEU A 691 50.74 -1.08 -1.09
CA LEU A 691 50.35 0.33 -1.15
C LEU A 691 49.76 0.82 0.19
N GLY A 692 49.29 -0.10 1.03
CA GLY A 692 48.80 0.21 2.37
C GLY A 692 47.48 0.99 2.38
N ASP A 693 47.21 1.68 3.49
CA ASP A 693 45.93 2.36 3.72
C ASP A 693 45.72 3.59 2.82
N ARG A 694 44.54 3.72 2.21
CA ARG A 694 44.23 4.77 1.22
C ARG A 694 42.91 5.45 1.50
N GLY A 695 42.82 6.72 1.15
CA GLY A 695 41.53 7.40 1.05
C GLY A 695 40.87 7.06 -0.29
N ILE A 696 39.56 6.82 -0.31
CA ILE A 696 38.80 6.54 -1.53
C ILE A 696 37.66 7.53 -1.69
N PHE A 697 37.38 7.93 -2.93
CA PHE A 697 36.24 8.77 -3.28
C PHE A 697 35.62 8.32 -4.60
N GLY A 698 34.30 8.18 -4.65
CA GLY A 698 33.64 7.64 -5.83
C GLY A 698 32.15 7.90 -5.91
N ALA A 699 31.53 7.25 -6.89
CA ALA A 699 30.10 7.28 -7.13
C ALA A 699 29.57 5.88 -7.45
N ARG A 700 28.30 5.65 -7.08
CA ARG A 700 27.54 4.46 -7.44
C ARG A 700 26.34 4.84 -8.28
N TYR A 701 26.07 4.03 -9.30
CA TYR A 701 24.93 4.22 -10.19
C TYR A 701 24.30 2.90 -10.61
N VAL A 702 22.97 2.83 -10.59
CA VAL A 702 22.23 1.67 -11.11
C VAL A 702 21.97 1.86 -12.61
N LEU A 703 22.69 1.09 -13.43
CA LEU A 703 22.53 1.02 -14.87
C LEU A 703 21.32 0.15 -15.26
N PRO A 704 20.82 0.27 -16.52
CA PRO A 704 19.87 -0.70 -17.08
C PRO A 704 20.29 -2.15 -16.81
N LEU A 705 19.30 -3.03 -16.70
CA LEU A 705 19.44 -4.42 -16.21
C LEU A 705 19.72 -4.54 -14.72
N LEU A 706 19.42 -3.50 -13.93
CA LEU A 706 19.75 -3.42 -12.49
C LEU A 706 21.23 -3.75 -12.22
N ILE A 707 22.13 -3.33 -13.12
CA ILE A 707 23.57 -3.48 -12.93
C ILE A 707 24.05 -2.38 -11.99
N GLN A 708 24.69 -2.77 -10.89
CA GLN A 708 25.28 -1.84 -9.94
C GLN A 708 26.67 -1.45 -10.45
N ALA A 709 26.82 -0.21 -10.91
CA ALA A 709 28.11 0.34 -11.33
C ALA A 709 28.72 1.21 -10.23
N THR A 710 29.99 1.00 -9.94
CA THR A 710 30.77 1.80 -8.99
C THR A 710 32.01 2.32 -9.70
N ALA A 711 32.36 3.59 -9.49
CA ALA A 711 33.61 4.17 -9.98
C ALA A 711 34.24 5.00 -8.88
N TRP A 712 35.54 4.82 -8.62
CA TRP A 712 36.25 5.55 -7.58
C TRP A 712 37.70 5.78 -7.91
N VAL A 713 38.30 6.72 -7.18
CA VAL A 713 39.71 7.05 -7.22
C VAL A 713 40.25 6.99 -5.80
N ASP A 714 41.48 6.51 -5.64
CA ASP A 714 42.18 6.53 -4.36
C ASP A 714 43.15 7.72 -4.23
N THR A 715 43.74 7.90 -3.05
CA THR A 715 44.70 8.98 -2.77
C THR A 715 46.04 8.84 -3.51
N GLU A 716 46.34 7.65 -4.05
CA GLU A 716 47.52 7.38 -4.88
C GLU A 716 47.25 7.61 -6.38
N GLY A 717 46.02 8.05 -6.73
CA GLY A 717 45.61 8.34 -8.10
C GLY A 717 45.20 7.10 -8.91
N GLU A 718 45.00 5.97 -8.25
CA GLU A 718 44.50 4.74 -8.86
C GLU A 718 43.00 4.88 -9.14
N PHE A 719 42.59 4.53 -10.35
CA PHE A 719 41.19 4.58 -10.75
C PHE A 719 40.63 3.18 -10.86
N ARG A 720 39.44 2.97 -10.30
CA ARG A 720 38.74 1.69 -10.32
C ARG A 720 37.31 1.84 -10.79
N ILE A 721 36.86 0.85 -11.55
CA ILE A 721 35.46 0.69 -11.95
C ILE A 721 35.01 -0.72 -11.68
N ALA A 722 33.83 -0.87 -11.10
CA ALA A 722 33.21 -2.17 -10.85
C ALA A 722 31.79 -2.21 -11.40
N ALA A 723 31.37 -3.38 -11.85
CA ALA A 723 30.01 -3.66 -12.25
C ALA A 723 29.56 -5.00 -11.64
N ALA A 724 28.50 -4.97 -10.84
CA ALA A 724 27.93 -6.14 -10.19
C ALA A 724 26.48 -6.37 -10.63
N LYS A 725 26.10 -7.63 -10.74
CA LYS A 725 24.73 -8.06 -11.08
C LYS A 725 24.37 -9.32 -10.32
N GLU A 726 23.21 -9.28 -9.68
CA GLU A 726 22.50 -10.48 -9.21
C GLU A 726 21.30 -10.76 -10.12
N LEU A 727 21.08 -12.03 -10.42
CA LEU A 727 20.00 -12.53 -11.26
C LEU A 727 19.28 -13.68 -10.54
N PRO A 728 18.01 -13.50 -10.13
CA PRO A 728 17.24 -14.56 -9.49
C PRO A 728 16.89 -15.64 -10.52
N LEU A 729 17.57 -16.79 -10.44
CA LEU A 729 17.33 -17.92 -11.32
C LEU A 729 16.03 -18.64 -10.96
N THR A 730 15.79 -18.79 -9.66
CA THR A 730 14.55 -19.33 -9.07
C THR A 730 14.11 -18.48 -7.88
N SER A 731 13.06 -18.90 -7.15
CA SER A 731 12.60 -18.21 -5.94
C SER A 731 13.59 -18.25 -4.77
N ARG A 732 14.62 -19.10 -4.84
CA ARG A 732 15.64 -19.26 -3.79
C ARG A 732 17.08 -19.25 -4.32
N LEU A 733 17.28 -19.54 -5.59
CA LEU A 733 18.60 -19.62 -6.22
C LEU A 733 18.84 -18.35 -7.04
N SER A 734 19.89 -17.62 -6.70
CA SER A 734 20.40 -16.50 -7.50
C SER A 734 21.76 -16.86 -8.08
N ALA A 735 22.04 -16.35 -9.28
CA ALA A 735 23.40 -16.25 -9.81
C ALA A 735 23.86 -14.80 -9.68
N PHE A 736 25.13 -14.59 -9.40
CA PHE A 736 25.70 -13.26 -9.35
C PHE A 736 27.06 -13.24 -10.03
N GLY A 737 27.45 -12.04 -10.45
CA GLY A 737 28.77 -11.78 -11.00
C GLY A 737 29.16 -10.34 -10.75
N GLU A 738 30.45 -10.15 -10.52
CA GLU A 738 31.09 -8.86 -10.34
C GLU A 738 32.38 -8.85 -11.14
N VAL A 739 32.63 -7.73 -11.80
CA VAL A 739 33.86 -7.45 -12.51
C VAL A 739 34.37 -6.09 -12.08
N GLU A 740 35.64 -6.04 -11.73
CA GLU A 740 36.38 -4.85 -11.35
C GLU A 740 37.55 -4.67 -12.32
N TYR A 741 37.75 -3.43 -12.76
CA TYR A 741 38.94 -3.01 -13.45
C TYR A 741 39.65 -1.96 -12.60
N ASP A 742 40.90 -2.27 -12.29
CA ASP A 742 41.86 -1.45 -11.57
C ASP A 742 42.99 -1.07 -12.53
N THR A 743 43.35 0.21 -12.57
CA THR A 743 44.43 0.71 -13.42
C THR A 743 45.82 0.10 -13.16
N ARG A 744 46.04 -0.58 -12.02
CA ARG A 744 47.30 -1.25 -11.65
C ARG A 744 47.20 -2.78 -11.73
N THR A 745 46.26 -3.39 -11.01
CA THR A 745 46.11 -4.86 -10.91
C THR A 745 45.34 -5.46 -12.09
N GLU A 746 44.84 -4.61 -12.99
CA GLU A 746 44.04 -4.95 -14.16
C GLU A 746 42.65 -5.49 -13.80
N TRP A 747 42.31 -6.72 -14.19
CA TRP A 747 40.95 -7.25 -14.10
C TRP A 747 40.82 -8.26 -12.96
N GLU A 748 40.01 -7.92 -11.96
CA GLU A 748 39.52 -8.84 -10.94
C GLU A 748 38.05 -9.14 -11.22
N TRP A 749 37.63 -10.38 -11.01
CA TRP A 749 36.23 -10.75 -11.15
C TRP A 749 35.85 -11.94 -10.28
N GLN A 750 34.57 -12.01 -9.97
CA GLN A 750 33.95 -13.13 -9.30
C GLN A 750 32.61 -13.49 -9.92
N VAL A 751 32.30 -14.78 -9.90
CA VAL A 751 30.98 -15.29 -10.27
C VAL A 751 30.56 -16.37 -9.29
N GLY A 752 29.27 -16.46 -9.01
CA GLY A 752 28.78 -17.42 -8.04
C GLY A 752 27.30 -17.66 -8.12
N ALA A 753 26.84 -18.51 -7.20
CA ALA A 753 25.44 -18.76 -6.95
C ALA A 753 25.17 -18.80 -5.45
N SER A 754 24.03 -18.26 -5.05
CA SER A 754 23.54 -18.28 -3.67
C SER A 754 22.19 -18.98 -3.60
N PHE A 755 21.98 -19.77 -2.54
CA PHE A 755 20.73 -20.48 -2.28
C PHE A 755 20.18 -20.10 -0.91
N MET A 756 19.01 -19.46 -0.88
CA MET A 756 18.33 -19.07 0.36
C MET A 756 17.74 -20.29 1.09
N ILE A 757 18.20 -20.54 2.32
CA ILE A 757 17.62 -21.57 3.19
C ILE A 757 16.44 -20.99 3.95
N ASN A 758 16.66 -19.86 4.61
CA ASN A 758 15.68 -19.10 5.37
C ASN A 758 16.02 -17.59 5.33
N LYS A 759 15.27 -16.79 6.09
CA LYS A 759 15.45 -15.33 6.19
C LYS A 759 16.89 -14.90 6.50
N ASN A 760 17.64 -15.67 7.27
CA ASN A 760 18.93 -15.26 7.81
C ASN A 760 20.13 -16.04 7.27
N PHE A 761 19.91 -17.20 6.65
CA PHE A 761 21.00 -18.09 6.24
C PHE A 761 20.79 -18.64 4.83
N GLY A 762 21.90 -18.82 4.12
CA GLY A 762 21.96 -19.41 2.79
C GLY A 762 23.22 -20.25 2.57
N LEU A 763 23.25 -20.93 1.44
CA LEU A 763 24.46 -21.54 0.88
C LEU A 763 25.00 -20.62 -0.21
N ILE A 764 26.31 -20.60 -0.38
CA ILE A 764 26.97 -19.82 -1.42
C ILE A 764 28.12 -20.62 -2.01
N GLY A 765 28.29 -20.53 -3.33
CA GLY A 765 29.43 -21.06 -4.05
C GLY A 765 29.93 -20.01 -5.03
N THR A 766 31.24 -19.82 -5.07
CA THR A 766 31.90 -18.80 -5.88
C THR A 766 33.13 -19.35 -6.58
N TYR A 767 33.44 -18.73 -7.71
CA TYR A 767 34.77 -18.69 -8.26
C TYR A 767 35.24 -17.23 -8.20
N HIS A 768 36.37 -17.02 -7.55
CA HIS A 768 37.08 -15.75 -7.53
C HIS A 768 38.33 -15.87 -8.42
N SER A 769 38.60 -14.86 -9.24
CA SER A 769 39.76 -14.84 -10.15
C SER A 769 41.09 -15.10 -9.44
N GLU A 770 41.26 -14.59 -8.21
CA GLU A 770 42.44 -14.79 -7.37
C GLU A 770 42.36 -16.05 -6.48
N PHE A 771 41.28 -16.19 -5.70
CA PHE A 771 41.16 -17.24 -4.67
C PHE A 771 40.64 -18.59 -5.20
N GLY A 772 40.27 -18.67 -6.48
CA GLY A 772 39.76 -19.88 -7.11
C GLY A 772 38.34 -20.24 -6.67
N VAL A 773 38.01 -21.54 -6.68
CA VAL A 773 36.67 -22.03 -6.35
C VAL A 773 36.53 -22.27 -4.84
N GLY A 774 35.39 -21.89 -4.28
CA GLY A 774 34.96 -22.46 -3.02
C GLY A 774 33.48 -22.26 -2.73
N GLY A 775 33.08 -22.70 -1.56
CA GLY A 775 31.69 -22.57 -1.11
C GLY A 775 31.59 -22.57 0.40
N GLY A 776 30.42 -22.18 0.89
CA GLY A 776 30.16 -22.07 2.31
C GLY A 776 28.77 -21.55 2.64
N LEU A 777 28.69 -20.81 3.75
CA LEU A 777 27.44 -20.31 4.31
C LEU A 777 27.38 -18.80 4.18
N SER A 778 26.26 -18.29 3.69
CA SER A 778 25.92 -16.88 3.74
C SER A 778 24.98 -16.58 4.90
N PHE A 779 25.05 -15.36 5.42
CA PHE A 779 24.21 -14.87 6.49
C PHE A 779 23.70 -13.45 6.20
N SER A 780 22.52 -13.13 6.71
CA SER A 780 21.88 -11.82 6.60
C SER A 780 21.14 -11.50 7.91
N PHE A 781 21.56 -10.43 8.60
CA PHE A 781 20.96 -9.95 9.84
C PHE A 781 20.45 -8.53 9.66
#